data_AF-A0A6C0KYK5-F1
#
_entry.id   AF-A0A6C0KYK5-F1
#
_cell.length_a   1.000
_cell.length_b   1.000
_cell.length_c   1.000
_cell.angle_alpha   90.00
_cell.angle_beta   90.00
_cell.angle_gamma   90.00
#
_symmetry.space_group_name_H-M   'P 1'
#
loop_
_entity.id
_entity.type
_entity.pdbx_description
1 polymer ?
#
loop_
_entity_poly.entity_id
_entity_poly.type
_entity_poly.pdbx_seq_one_letter_code
_entity_poly.pdbx_strand_id
1 'polypeptide(L)'
;MNMNISDMSGEMYVMKRDGRKEVVAFEKVSERLRKVAIGLQVNVTAIAQKVLAQIVDGIKTSELDELAANLAISNVTVSPDYGVLASRIIISNHQKNTPHTFGQAMDLLATTKDRDGRVVPIVAPELAAFAVANAAALEARIDYERDFLLDFFGFKTLEKAYLLRDSQRCLVERPQHMWMRVSVALWLGHADCLARAFETYDMMSRKLFTHATPTLFNCGTPRQQLSSCFLLALADDSIAGIYKTLTDCAMISKYAGGIGLHIHNVRAKGAAIRGTNGTSNGIVPMLRNFNATARYVDQCFTPDTLVYTQAGPKPIEDVSVTDSVLTSEGVYHKVMLPVRHEYTGKMLEIQSKSAVYPVRVTPEHQVMALTGQAKGLNFDVIRNRLDKNLAEVKFYDAKELTDGDFLVYPIPTYEADIPQLTEDDCRMYGILLGDGHISSAASGVALNTTTKQSAVDFVRKYLGERGVNVNEYTEDNCLKLKWSSANPGFKFTRSQLYDAQKVKHVEPAMLHLPLPKIKQIIHGLLETDGCIGEKEISIEVTSYSIVESLRYMLLRLGALSSGYERNRIGDVSPYKNITTRQTTAILRIPRIPEILEMFPNAPESRSFTFMRHGNMIYSRIQTITEVDYSGVVHDFEIAGPHDYVVSHLGVAHNGGGKRNGSFAIYLEPWHADIQEFLRLKLNNGSEEERARDLFYALWLPDLFMERVRDGGNWTLFCPSEAPGLADVVGDEFKALYERYEAEGRGRTVLKAQKLWFEVLDSQIETGTPYLVYKDAANKKSNQQNVGVIKSSNLCSEIIEYSSPEETAVCNLASMALPTFVRDGAFDFAGFREAVAVVVRNLNRVIDINYYPTEETRRSNMRHRPIGLGVQGLADVFALLRMPWEIQDGGRTVVNPEVVSLNKRIFAHMYYAAVHTSAQLALIEGAYSTFAESPASKGKLQFDLWNVEPVADEGLNWNDLRGLVVLSGLRNSLLVAPMPTASTSQILGFNECFEPFTTNIYTRRTLAGEFIQVNKYLVADLVRLGVWSPDLKDRIIARAGSVQGIAEVPAEIQALYKTVWELKQKTLIDLAADRGAYICQSQSLNLFVPDPDYSKLTSMHFYAWQKGLKTGIYYLRTKAPVAAQQFTIDPTMKAAASAKPVEDKECLMCSA
;
A
#
# COMPACT_ATOMS: atom_id res chain seq x y z
N MET A 1 -29.21 40.15 -34.36
CA MET A 1 -28.09 40.21 -35.33
C MET A 1 -26.92 40.94 -34.66
N ASN A 2 -25.96 40.15 -34.20
CA ASN A 2 -24.53 40.42 -34.02
C ASN A 2 -23.97 39.12 -33.44
N MET A 3 -24.01 38.07 -34.27
CA MET A 3 -23.32 36.82 -33.99
C MET A 3 -21.84 37.08 -34.25
N ASN A 4 -21.00 36.89 -33.23
CA ASN A 4 -19.56 36.79 -33.41
C ASN A 4 -19.28 35.60 -34.36
N ILE A 5 -18.82 35.91 -35.56
CA ILE A 5 -18.39 34.96 -36.59
C ILE A 5 -16.96 34.51 -36.26
N SER A 6 -16.75 33.80 -35.15
CA SER A 6 -15.42 33.30 -34.78
C SER A 6 -15.36 31.85 -34.28
N ASP A 7 -16.44 31.08 -34.37
CA ASP A 7 -16.47 29.71 -33.83
C ASP A 7 -17.02 28.67 -34.85
N MET A 8 -16.59 28.81 -36.11
CA MET A 8 -16.91 27.86 -37.21
C MET A 8 -15.68 27.08 -37.71
N SER A 9 -14.71 26.80 -36.84
CA SER A 9 -13.65 25.82 -37.12
C SER A 9 -13.92 24.59 -36.26
N GLY A 10 -14.37 23.48 -36.84
CA GLY A 10 -14.49 22.18 -36.14
C GLY A 10 -13.14 21.55 -35.76
N GLU A 11 -12.17 22.38 -35.39
CA GLU A 11 -10.81 22.00 -35.04
C GLU A 11 -10.74 21.66 -33.54
N MET A 12 -10.04 20.57 -33.20
CA MET A 12 -9.76 20.23 -31.80
C MET A 12 -8.58 21.05 -31.27
N TYR A 13 -8.64 21.43 -30.00
CA TYR A 13 -7.62 22.21 -29.32
C TYR A 13 -7.00 21.45 -28.13
N VAL A 14 -5.72 21.71 -27.86
CA VAL A 14 -5.04 21.31 -26.62
C VAL A 14 -4.80 22.53 -25.72
N MET A 15 -4.81 22.32 -24.41
CA MET A 15 -4.46 23.35 -23.43
C MET A 15 -2.97 23.25 -23.05
N LYS A 16 -2.21 24.30 -23.33
CA LYS A 16 -0.79 24.43 -22.99
C LYS A 16 -0.61 24.60 -21.48
N ARG A 17 0.60 24.35 -21.00
CA ARG A 17 0.96 24.46 -19.57
C ARG A 17 0.80 25.89 -19.02
N ASP A 18 0.88 26.90 -19.89
CA ASP A 18 0.65 28.31 -19.58
C ASP A 18 -0.82 28.74 -19.74
N GLY A 19 -1.74 27.79 -19.98
CA GLY A 19 -3.17 28.03 -20.15
C GLY A 19 -3.60 28.43 -21.56
N ARG A 20 -2.67 28.63 -22.52
CA ARG A 20 -3.04 28.97 -23.91
C ARG A 20 -3.69 27.78 -24.62
N LYS A 21 -4.69 28.05 -25.47
CA LYS A 21 -5.27 27.06 -26.39
C LYS A 21 -4.48 27.02 -27.70
N GLU A 22 -4.25 25.82 -28.22
CA GLU A 22 -3.54 25.62 -29.49
C GLU A 22 -4.18 24.48 -30.27
N VAL A 23 -4.31 24.60 -31.59
CA VAL A 23 -4.91 23.55 -32.44
C VAL A 23 -4.08 22.27 -32.39
N VAL A 24 -4.75 21.12 -32.28
CA VAL A 24 -4.12 19.80 -32.32
C VAL A 24 -3.43 19.59 -33.67
N ALA A 25 -2.14 19.31 -33.65
CA ALA A 25 -1.35 19.05 -34.86
C ALA A 25 -0.53 17.76 -34.73
N PHE A 26 -0.74 16.80 -35.64
CA PHE A 26 -0.02 15.52 -35.67
C PHE A 26 1.50 15.73 -35.72
N GLU A 27 1.96 16.62 -36.59
CA GLU A 27 3.37 16.96 -36.77
C GLU A 27 4.02 17.38 -35.47
N LYS A 28 3.35 18.15 -34.61
CA LYS A 28 3.91 18.61 -33.32
C LYS A 28 4.06 17.45 -32.32
N VAL A 29 3.07 16.56 -32.26
CA VAL A 29 3.14 15.35 -31.41
C VAL A 29 4.25 14.43 -31.90
N SER A 30 4.29 14.18 -33.22
CA SER A 30 5.31 13.35 -33.86
C SER A 30 6.72 13.93 -33.70
N GLU A 31 6.91 15.23 -33.90
CA GLU A 31 8.22 15.90 -33.75
C GLU A 31 8.71 15.82 -32.31
N ARG A 32 7.81 16.04 -31.34
CA ARG A 32 8.14 15.85 -29.92
C ARG A 32 8.62 14.43 -29.65
N LEU A 33 7.86 13.42 -30.08
CA LEU A 33 8.23 12.03 -29.84
C LEU A 33 9.54 11.66 -30.55
N ARG A 34 9.79 12.17 -31.77
CA ARG A 34 11.07 11.98 -32.47
C ARG A 34 12.25 12.54 -31.70
N LYS A 35 12.12 13.73 -31.10
CA LYS A 35 13.17 14.33 -30.27
C LYS A 35 13.51 13.47 -29.05
N VAL A 36 12.49 12.89 -28.41
CA VAL A 36 12.68 12.05 -27.22
C VAL A 36 13.17 10.63 -27.59
N ALA A 37 12.85 10.17 -28.80
CA ALA A 37 13.23 8.86 -29.33
C ALA A 37 14.63 8.80 -29.98
N ILE A 38 15.44 9.87 -29.92
CA ILE A 38 16.79 9.86 -30.50
C ILE A 38 17.60 8.69 -29.93
N GLY A 39 18.18 7.89 -30.83
CA GLY A 39 18.97 6.70 -30.50
C GLY A 39 18.16 5.46 -30.13
N LEU A 40 16.83 5.48 -30.25
CA LEU A 40 15.95 4.35 -29.93
C LEU A 40 15.37 3.71 -31.21
N GLN A 41 15.32 2.39 -31.25
CA GLN A 41 14.69 1.61 -32.33
C GLN A 41 13.19 1.42 -32.05
N VAL A 42 12.41 2.49 -32.27
CA VAL A 42 10.97 2.54 -31.99
C VAL A 42 10.17 3.13 -33.15
N ASN A 43 8.97 2.60 -33.40
CA ASN A 43 8.04 3.20 -34.36
C ASN A 43 7.29 4.38 -33.71
N VAL A 44 7.88 5.56 -33.81
CA VAL A 44 7.32 6.81 -33.27
C VAL A 44 5.98 7.15 -33.92
N THR A 45 5.84 6.96 -35.23
CA THR A 45 4.63 7.27 -36.00
C THR A 45 3.44 6.48 -35.48
N ALA A 46 3.62 5.18 -35.19
CA ALA A 46 2.58 4.33 -34.63
C ALA A 46 2.13 4.81 -33.24
N ILE A 47 3.06 5.26 -32.39
CA ILE A 47 2.71 5.85 -31.08
C ILE A 47 1.94 7.16 -31.28
N ALA A 48 2.40 8.05 -32.15
CA ALA A 48 1.73 9.32 -32.43
C ALA A 48 0.29 9.11 -32.94
N GLN A 49 0.07 8.12 -33.81
CA GLN A 49 -1.26 7.74 -34.30
C GLN A 49 -2.17 7.25 -33.17
N LYS A 50 -1.66 6.36 -32.30
CA LYS A 50 -2.41 5.86 -31.13
C LYS A 50 -2.76 6.97 -30.15
N VAL A 51 -1.85 7.94 -29.95
CA VAL A 51 -2.08 9.11 -29.11
C VAL A 51 -3.22 9.94 -29.70
N LEU A 52 -3.14 10.32 -30.99
CA LEU A 52 -4.19 11.11 -31.64
C LEU A 52 -5.57 10.45 -31.60
N ALA A 53 -5.62 9.13 -31.75
CA ALA A 53 -6.87 8.38 -31.72
C ALA A 53 -7.58 8.43 -30.35
N GLN A 54 -6.89 8.85 -29.29
CA GLN A 54 -7.40 8.94 -27.92
C GLN A 54 -7.41 10.39 -27.37
N ILE A 55 -7.20 11.39 -28.23
CA ILE A 55 -7.30 12.81 -27.84
C ILE A 55 -8.76 13.22 -27.71
N VAL A 56 -9.04 13.99 -26.66
CA VAL A 56 -10.31 14.71 -26.48
C VAL A 56 -10.06 16.22 -26.58
N ASP A 57 -11.05 16.98 -27.04
CA ASP A 57 -10.95 18.45 -27.13
C ASP A 57 -10.70 19.06 -25.74
N GLY A 58 -9.78 20.01 -25.66
CA GLY A 58 -9.37 20.67 -24.42
C GLY A 58 -8.37 19.87 -23.56
N ILE A 59 -7.88 18.71 -24.00
CA ILE A 59 -6.89 17.92 -23.24
C ILE A 59 -5.65 18.75 -22.91
N LYS A 60 -5.14 18.61 -21.68
CA LYS A 60 -3.90 19.31 -21.29
C LYS A 60 -2.69 18.67 -21.96
N THR A 61 -1.73 19.49 -22.38
CA THR A 61 -0.46 18.98 -22.94
C THR A 61 0.35 18.12 -21.96
N SER A 62 0.12 18.26 -20.65
CA SER A 62 0.68 17.36 -19.63
C SER A 62 0.02 15.98 -19.62
N GLU A 63 -1.30 15.91 -19.81
CA GLU A 63 -2.07 14.66 -19.90
C GLU A 63 -1.79 13.93 -21.22
N LEU A 64 -1.52 14.68 -22.30
CA LEU A 64 -1.09 14.12 -23.58
C LEU A 64 0.27 13.40 -23.46
N ASP A 65 1.21 13.98 -22.72
CA ASP A 65 2.52 13.36 -22.47
C ASP A 65 2.39 12.09 -21.60
N GLU A 66 1.49 12.08 -20.60
CA GLU A 66 1.16 10.88 -19.81
C GLU A 66 0.61 9.76 -20.69
N LEU A 67 -0.35 10.08 -21.55
CA LEU A 67 -0.94 9.13 -22.50
C LEU A 67 0.13 8.56 -23.43
N ALA A 68 1.01 9.40 -23.97
CA ALA A 68 2.09 8.97 -24.84
C ALA A 68 3.08 8.04 -24.12
N ALA A 69 3.41 8.33 -22.85
CA ALA A 69 4.26 7.46 -22.04
C ALA A 69 3.59 6.10 -21.75
N ASN A 70 2.31 6.08 -21.41
CA ASN A 70 1.53 4.86 -21.17
C ASN A 70 1.41 3.99 -22.43
N LEU A 71 1.20 4.61 -23.59
CA LEU A 71 1.19 3.89 -24.86
C LEU A 71 2.58 3.37 -25.22
N ALA A 72 3.65 4.13 -24.98
CA ALA A 72 5.01 3.66 -25.19
C ALA A 72 5.31 2.43 -24.30
N ILE A 73 5.08 2.50 -22.98
CA ILE A 73 5.41 1.39 -22.08
C ILE A 73 4.58 0.12 -22.37
N SER A 74 3.36 0.24 -22.89
CA SER A 74 2.57 -0.93 -23.34
C SER A 74 3.27 -1.74 -24.46
N ASN A 75 4.19 -1.13 -25.20
CA ASN A 75 4.97 -1.76 -26.27
C ASN A 75 6.36 -2.21 -25.81
N VAL A 76 6.67 -2.21 -24.51
CA VAL A 76 7.96 -2.70 -23.97
C VAL A 76 8.24 -4.17 -24.33
N THR A 77 7.18 -4.94 -24.54
CA THR A 77 7.27 -6.34 -24.98
C THR A 77 7.67 -6.50 -26.44
N VAL A 78 7.47 -5.47 -27.27
CA VAL A 78 7.91 -5.44 -28.67
C VAL A 78 9.40 -5.14 -28.72
N SER A 79 9.83 -4.11 -28.00
CA SER A 79 11.24 -3.75 -27.87
C SER A 79 11.48 -3.05 -26.52
N PRO A 80 12.56 -3.37 -25.79
CA PRO A 80 12.96 -2.66 -24.57
C PRO A 80 13.07 -1.14 -24.74
N ASP A 81 13.41 -0.67 -25.94
CA ASP A 81 13.56 0.75 -26.26
C ASP A 81 12.27 1.55 -26.04
N TYR A 82 11.10 0.90 -26.14
CA TYR A 82 9.83 1.53 -25.80
C TYR A 82 9.72 1.87 -24.31
N GLY A 83 10.36 1.09 -23.44
CA GLY A 83 10.46 1.40 -22.00
C GLY A 83 11.33 2.64 -21.76
N VAL A 84 12.44 2.77 -22.48
CA VAL A 84 13.30 3.97 -22.43
C VAL A 84 12.56 5.19 -22.96
N LEU A 85 11.84 5.05 -24.08
CA LEU A 85 11.01 6.11 -24.64
C LEU A 85 9.95 6.58 -23.62
N ALA A 86 9.22 5.65 -23.01
CA ALA A 86 8.20 5.95 -22.00
C ALA A 86 8.81 6.74 -20.82
N SER A 87 9.96 6.29 -20.32
CA SER A 87 10.71 6.92 -19.24
C SER A 87 11.09 8.36 -19.58
N ARG A 88 11.69 8.58 -20.75
CA ARG A 88 12.08 9.94 -21.19
C ARG A 88 10.88 10.87 -21.39
N ILE A 89 9.77 10.37 -21.93
CA ILE A 89 8.55 11.18 -22.09
C ILE A 89 8.02 11.62 -20.72
N ILE A 90 7.87 10.68 -19.79
CA ILE A 90 7.25 10.97 -18.50
C ILE A 90 8.12 11.88 -17.63
N ILE A 91 9.45 11.66 -17.62
CA ILE A 91 10.39 12.49 -16.88
C ILE A 91 10.44 13.91 -17.47
N SER A 92 10.50 14.03 -18.80
CA SER A 92 10.45 15.34 -19.46
C SER A 92 9.12 16.06 -19.19
N ASN A 93 8.01 15.33 -19.08
CA ASN A 93 6.72 15.89 -18.67
C ASN A 93 6.79 16.45 -17.25
N HIS A 94 7.30 15.66 -16.30
CA HIS A 94 7.45 16.04 -14.90
C HIS A 94 8.31 17.29 -14.72
N GLN A 95 9.48 17.33 -15.38
CA GLN A 95 10.36 18.50 -15.33
C GLN A 95 9.67 19.79 -15.82
N LYS A 96 8.79 19.70 -16.83
CA LYS A 96 8.03 20.85 -17.33
C LYS A 96 6.88 21.30 -16.41
N ASN A 97 6.47 20.46 -15.47
CA ASN A 97 5.36 20.72 -14.55
C ASN A 97 5.84 21.01 -13.11
N THR A 98 7.16 21.10 -12.89
CA THR A 98 7.78 21.34 -11.58
C THR A 98 8.71 22.55 -11.63
N PRO A 99 8.99 23.21 -10.50
CA PRO A 99 9.97 24.30 -10.43
C PRO A 99 11.30 23.94 -11.09
N HIS A 100 11.92 24.95 -11.73
CA HIS A 100 13.12 24.73 -12.53
C HIS A 100 14.39 24.55 -11.70
N THR A 101 14.44 25.15 -10.52
CA THR A 101 15.61 25.17 -9.64
C THR A 101 15.29 24.57 -8.29
N PHE A 102 16.31 24.03 -7.62
CA PHE A 102 16.16 23.45 -6.28
C PHE A 102 15.74 24.49 -5.23
N GLY A 103 16.34 25.69 -5.27
CA GLY A 103 16.00 26.77 -4.34
C GLY A 103 14.53 27.16 -4.40
N GLN A 104 13.95 27.27 -5.60
CA GLN A 104 12.52 27.55 -5.79
C GLN A 104 11.64 26.43 -5.25
N ALA A 105 12.02 25.16 -5.49
CA ALA A 105 11.26 24.02 -4.97
C ALA A 105 11.23 24.00 -3.44
N MET A 106 12.38 24.23 -2.79
CA MET A 106 12.48 24.25 -1.32
C MET A 106 11.73 25.44 -0.72
N ASP A 107 11.82 26.62 -1.33
CA ASP A 107 11.09 27.81 -0.88
C ASP A 107 9.56 27.60 -0.97
N LEU A 108 9.07 27.05 -2.09
CA LEU A 108 7.65 26.73 -2.26
C LEU A 108 7.16 25.73 -1.21
N LEU A 109 7.94 24.68 -0.95
CA LEU A 109 7.59 23.67 0.06
C LEU A 109 7.63 24.20 1.49
N ALA A 110 8.47 25.19 1.79
CA ALA A 110 8.55 25.80 3.13
C ALA A 110 7.45 26.85 3.36
N THR A 111 7.00 27.52 2.29
CA THR A 111 6.07 28.66 2.37
C THR A 111 4.65 28.32 1.96
N THR A 112 4.39 27.06 1.58
CA THR A 112 3.07 26.60 1.14
C THR A 112 1.99 26.83 2.19
N LYS A 113 0.79 27.21 1.74
CA LYS A 113 -0.33 27.57 2.62
C LYS A 113 -1.47 26.57 2.53
N ASP A 114 -2.04 26.20 3.67
CA ASP A 114 -3.28 25.45 3.69
C ASP A 114 -4.46 26.29 3.17
N ARG A 115 -5.66 25.69 3.18
CA ARG A 115 -6.88 26.36 2.71
C ARG A 115 -7.27 27.56 3.56
N ASP A 116 -6.85 27.59 4.82
CA ASP A 116 -7.08 28.69 5.76
C ASP A 116 -6.01 29.80 5.62
N GLY A 117 -5.09 29.66 4.66
CA GLY A 117 -4.02 30.61 4.41
C GLY A 117 -2.87 30.54 5.41
N ARG A 118 -2.84 29.53 6.30
CA ARG A 118 -1.76 29.32 7.26
C ARG A 118 -0.59 28.64 6.57
N VAL A 119 0.63 29.06 6.90
CA VAL A 119 1.84 28.43 6.37
C VAL A 119 2.01 27.06 7.02
N VAL A 120 2.07 26.02 6.20
CA VAL A 120 2.28 24.64 6.61
C VAL A 120 3.56 24.13 5.94
N PRO A 121 4.73 24.28 6.58
CA PRO A 121 5.99 23.91 5.97
C PRO A 121 6.06 22.39 5.77
N ILE A 122 6.27 21.96 4.52
CA ILE A 122 6.50 20.56 4.15
C ILE A 122 7.98 20.19 4.33
N VAL A 123 8.87 21.14 4.06
CA VAL A 123 10.30 21.05 4.38
C VAL A 123 10.64 21.94 5.57
N ALA A 124 11.69 21.59 6.31
CA ALA A 124 12.16 22.37 7.44
C ALA A 124 12.57 23.80 6.98
N PRO A 125 12.10 24.87 7.65
CA PRO A 125 12.43 26.25 7.27
C PRO A 125 13.93 26.52 7.20
N GLU A 126 14.73 25.90 8.06
CA GLU A 126 16.18 26.05 8.09
C GLU A 126 16.84 25.47 6.83
N LEU A 127 16.33 24.35 6.33
CA LEU A 127 16.78 23.75 5.06
C LEU A 127 16.47 24.68 3.89
N ALA A 128 15.24 25.22 3.84
CA ALA A 128 14.85 26.12 2.76
C ALA A 128 15.68 27.41 2.78
N ALA A 129 15.90 28.00 3.96
CA ALA A 129 16.78 29.16 4.11
C ALA A 129 18.20 28.87 3.64
N PHE A 130 18.76 27.70 4.00
CA PHE A 130 20.08 27.27 3.51
C PHE A 130 20.11 27.08 1.99
N ALA A 131 19.07 26.47 1.42
CA ALA A 131 18.94 26.23 -0.01
C ALA A 131 18.88 27.55 -0.80
N VAL A 132 18.15 28.54 -0.30
CA VAL A 132 18.06 29.88 -0.90
C VAL A 132 19.40 30.61 -0.78
N ALA A 133 20.04 30.59 0.40
CA ALA A 133 21.33 31.25 0.62
C ALA A 133 22.47 30.68 -0.25
N ASN A 134 22.40 29.39 -0.58
CA ASN A 134 23.42 28.69 -1.38
C ASN A 134 22.94 28.28 -2.78
N ALA A 135 21.86 28.90 -3.27
CA ALA A 135 21.16 28.47 -4.48
C ALA A 135 22.09 28.33 -5.70
N ALA A 136 23.02 29.28 -5.90
CA ALA A 136 23.94 29.24 -7.03
C ALA A 136 24.88 28.02 -6.99
N ALA A 137 25.43 27.68 -5.82
CA ALA A 137 26.33 26.55 -5.67
C ALA A 137 25.58 25.21 -5.79
N LEU A 138 24.39 25.12 -5.19
CA LEU A 138 23.53 23.93 -5.24
C LEU A 138 23.08 23.65 -6.67
N GLU A 139 22.58 24.67 -7.37
CA GLU A 139 22.11 24.53 -8.76
C GLU A 139 23.25 24.19 -9.72
N ALA A 140 24.46 24.75 -9.51
CA ALA A 140 25.63 24.42 -10.32
C ALA A 140 26.08 22.95 -10.19
N ARG A 141 25.75 22.28 -9.08
CA ARG A 141 26.06 20.85 -8.89
C ARG A 141 24.95 19.93 -9.41
N ILE A 142 23.70 20.38 -9.40
CA ILE A 142 22.57 19.54 -9.82
C ILE A 142 22.63 19.25 -11.32
N ASP A 143 22.51 17.97 -11.66
CA ASP A 143 22.48 17.47 -13.03
C ASP A 143 21.12 16.83 -13.31
N TYR A 144 20.22 17.59 -13.93
CA TYR A 144 18.86 17.13 -14.27
C TYR A 144 18.82 16.05 -15.34
N GLU A 145 19.90 15.84 -16.10
CA GLU A 145 19.96 14.73 -17.06
C GLU A 145 19.99 13.38 -16.34
N ARG A 146 20.41 13.35 -15.06
CA ARG A 146 20.37 12.15 -14.22
C ARG A 146 18.95 11.68 -13.89
N ASP A 147 17.92 12.50 -14.06
CA ASP A 147 16.54 12.03 -13.93
C ASP A 147 16.26 10.92 -14.95
N PHE A 148 16.84 11.00 -16.16
CA PHE A 148 16.67 10.02 -17.24
C PHE A 148 17.41 8.68 -17.00
N LEU A 149 18.14 8.53 -15.88
CA LEU A 149 18.67 7.23 -15.43
C LEU A 149 17.60 6.35 -14.77
N LEU A 150 16.44 6.92 -14.45
CA LEU A 150 15.30 6.20 -13.88
C LEU A 150 14.46 5.59 -15.01
N ASP A 151 14.09 4.33 -14.84
CA ASP A 151 13.08 3.73 -15.72
C ASP A 151 11.67 4.19 -15.35
N PHE A 152 10.70 3.89 -16.21
CA PHE A 152 9.31 4.32 -16.07
C PHE A 152 8.71 3.90 -14.72
N PHE A 153 8.95 2.66 -14.28
CA PHE A 153 8.36 2.15 -13.04
C PHE A 153 9.07 2.70 -11.79
N GLY A 154 10.38 2.91 -11.87
CA GLY A 154 11.15 3.57 -10.83
C GLY A 154 10.71 5.02 -10.64
N PHE A 155 10.56 5.76 -11.74
CA PHE A 155 10.04 7.12 -11.71
C PHE A 155 8.60 7.17 -11.17
N LYS A 156 7.69 6.32 -11.66
CA LYS A 156 6.30 6.28 -11.15
C LYS A 156 6.22 5.91 -9.67
N THR A 157 7.19 5.14 -9.15
CA THR A 157 7.30 4.87 -7.70
C THR A 157 7.65 6.12 -6.93
N LEU A 158 8.64 6.90 -7.42
CA LEU A 158 9.00 8.19 -6.82
C LEU A 158 7.84 9.18 -6.87
N GLU A 159 7.22 9.35 -8.04
CA GLU A 159 6.08 10.25 -8.28
C GLU A 159 4.91 9.97 -7.34
N LYS A 160 4.62 8.69 -7.10
CA LYS A 160 3.50 8.27 -6.26
C LYS A 160 3.72 8.61 -4.78
N ALA A 161 4.92 8.34 -4.25
CA ALA A 161 5.11 8.28 -2.81
C ALA A 161 6.28 9.10 -2.23
N TYR A 162 7.31 9.45 -3.02
CA TYR A 162 8.57 9.99 -2.50
C TYR A 162 8.78 11.47 -2.77
N LEU A 163 8.35 11.95 -3.95
CA LEU A 163 8.53 13.35 -4.33
C LEU A 163 7.57 14.22 -3.54
N LEU A 164 8.09 15.22 -2.83
CA LEU A 164 7.27 16.09 -2.00
C LEU A 164 6.30 16.91 -2.83
N ARG A 165 5.13 17.11 -2.22
CA ARG A 165 4.00 17.87 -2.75
C ARG A 165 3.76 19.07 -1.84
N ASP A 166 3.21 20.13 -2.40
CA ASP A 166 2.73 21.26 -1.63
C ASP A 166 1.47 20.90 -0.81
N SER A 167 0.96 21.84 -0.01
CA SER A 167 -0.26 21.66 0.79
C SER A 167 -1.52 21.44 -0.07
N GLN A 168 -1.47 21.75 -1.36
CA GLN A 168 -2.54 21.52 -2.33
C GLN A 168 -2.36 20.19 -3.10
N ARG A 169 -1.40 19.36 -2.69
CA ARG A 169 -1.05 18.05 -3.28
C ARG A 169 -0.43 18.14 -4.68
N CYS A 170 -0.01 19.33 -5.15
CA CYS A 170 0.73 19.48 -6.40
C CYS A 170 2.17 18.99 -6.22
N LEU A 171 2.69 18.23 -7.19
CA LEU A 171 4.09 17.79 -7.17
C LEU A 171 5.03 18.98 -7.32
N VAL A 172 5.98 19.09 -6.40
CA VAL A 172 6.97 20.17 -6.41
C VAL A 172 8.36 19.62 -6.71
N GLU A 173 8.75 18.50 -6.10
CA GLU A 173 10.11 17.99 -6.29
C GLU A 173 10.31 17.24 -7.60
N ARG A 174 11.46 17.47 -8.23
CA ARG A 174 12.07 16.52 -9.18
C ARG A 174 12.87 15.44 -8.42
N PRO A 175 13.18 14.30 -9.06
CA PRO A 175 14.07 13.31 -8.43
C PRO A 175 15.41 13.91 -8.00
N GLN A 176 16.04 14.76 -8.82
CA GLN A 176 17.25 15.49 -8.41
C GLN A 176 17.04 16.40 -7.19
N HIS A 177 15.87 17.05 -7.06
CA HIS A 177 15.58 17.88 -5.90
C HIS A 177 15.49 17.04 -4.63
N MET A 178 14.82 15.89 -4.67
CA MET A 178 14.78 14.94 -3.56
C MET A 178 16.20 14.48 -3.17
N TRP A 179 17.04 14.08 -4.15
CA TRP A 179 18.42 13.67 -3.87
C TRP A 179 19.23 14.79 -3.20
N MET A 180 19.10 16.03 -3.69
CA MET A 180 19.78 17.17 -3.10
C MET A 180 19.22 17.53 -1.72
N ARG A 181 17.90 17.50 -1.53
CA ARG A 181 17.24 17.73 -0.23
C ARG A 181 17.79 16.78 0.81
N VAL A 182 17.77 15.47 0.53
CA VAL A 182 18.28 14.45 1.46
C VAL A 182 19.76 14.72 1.76
N SER A 183 20.55 15.02 0.75
CA SER A 183 21.99 15.26 0.89
C SER A 183 22.30 16.49 1.74
N VAL A 184 21.63 17.62 1.50
CA VAL A 184 21.82 18.85 2.26
C VAL A 184 21.29 18.69 3.68
N ALA A 185 20.10 18.11 3.86
CA ALA A 185 19.50 17.93 5.17
C ALA A 185 20.34 17.00 6.08
N LEU A 186 20.97 15.97 5.53
CA LEU A 186 21.90 15.12 6.27
C LEU A 186 23.06 15.94 6.88
N TRP A 187 23.64 16.82 6.07
CA TRP A 187 24.86 17.54 6.42
C TRP A 187 24.63 18.96 6.92
N LEU A 188 23.36 19.38 7.05
CA LEU A 188 23.00 20.71 7.52
C LEU A 188 23.60 20.97 8.92
N GLY A 189 24.23 22.14 9.07
CA GLY A 189 24.94 22.54 10.29
C GLY A 189 26.34 21.94 10.47
N HIS A 190 26.81 21.06 9.57
CA HIS A 190 28.19 20.57 9.56
C HIS A 190 29.13 21.61 8.94
N ALA A 191 30.39 21.71 9.41
CA ALA A 191 31.36 22.68 8.90
C ALA A 191 31.56 22.58 7.37
N ASP A 192 31.73 21.35 6.87
CA ASP A 192 31.85 21.05 5.44
C ASP A 192 30.52 20.69 4.75
N CYS A 193 29.41 21.29 5.17
CA CYS A 193 28.05 20.92 4.74
C CYS A 193 27.92 20.76 3.22
N LEU A 194 28.32 21.75 2.42
CA LEU A 194 28.20 21.69 0.96
C LEU A 194 29.05 20.58 0.35
N ALA A 195 30.31 20.44 0.77
CA ALA A 195 31.20 19.44 0.21
C ALA A 195 30.67 18.01 0.46
N ARG A 196 30.17 17.75 1.67
CA ARG A 196 29.58 16.46 2.04
C ARG A 196 28.23 16.22 1.37
N ALA A 197 27.36 17.23 1.31
CA ALA A 197 26.10 17.14 0.59
C ALA A 197 26.33 16.85 -0.89
N PHE A 198 27.32 17.48 -1.51
CA PHE A 198 27.67 17.24 -2.91
C PHE A 198 28.23 15.84 -3.17
N GLU A 199 29.08 15.33 -2.28
CA GLU A 199 29.57 13.93 -2.31
C GLU A 199 28.38 12.94 -2.26
N THR A 200 27.47 13.13 -1.30
CA THR A 200 26.25 12.30 -1.17
C THR A 200 25.34 12.42 -2.39
N TYR A 201 25.07 13.64 -2.85
CA TYR A 201 24.18 13.91 -3.99
C TYR A 201 24.69 13.23 -5.24
N ASP A 202 25.99 13.34 -5.56
CA ASP A 202 26.53 12.77 -6.78
C ASP A 202 26.43 11.26 -6.79
N MET A 203 26.70 10.61 -5.67
CA MET A 203 26.62 9.15 -5.59
C MET A 203 25.18 8.65 -5.62
N MET A 204 24.24 9.31 -4.94
CA MET A 204 22.82 8.95 -4.98
C MET A 204 22.20 9.19 -6.37
N SER A 205 22.44 10.36 -6.97
CA SER A 205 21.88 10.73 -8.28
C SER A 205 22.46 9.89 -9.43
N ARG A 206 23.70 9.38 -9.30
CA ARG A 206 24.29 8.38 -10.21
C ARG A 206 23.88 6.95 -9.88
N LYS A 207 22.95 6.77 -8.93
CA LYS A 207 22.37 5.48 -8.52
C LYS A 207 23.39 4.52 -7.88
N LEU A 208 24.51 4.99 -7.34
CA LEU A 208 25.53 4.11 -6.72
C LEU A 208 25.03 3.47 -5.42
N PHE A 209 24.17 4.19 -4.68
CA PHE A 209 23.45 3.69 -3.52
C PHE A 209 22.14 4.47 -3.36
N THR A 210 21.29 4.00 -2.45
CA THR A 210 20.16 4.79 -1.95
C THR A 210 19.92 4.54 -0.47
N HIS A 211 19.44 5.56 0.24
CA HIS A 211 18.97 5.43 1.61
C HIS A 211 17.63 4.70 1.65
N ALA A 212 17.28 4.14 2.81
CA ALA A 212 15.99 3.51 3.01
C ALA A 212 14.82 4.50 2.89
N THR A 213 13.63 3.96 2.63
CA THR A 213 12.39 4.72 2.42
C THR A 213 12.13 5.83 3.45
N PRO A 214 12.24 5.60 4.78
CA PRO A 214 11.97 6.65 5.77
C PRO A 214 12.92 7.84 5.65
N THR A 215 14.20 7.58 5.35
CA THR A 215 15.17 8.66 5.10
C THR A 215 14.78 9.48 3.87
N LEU A 216 14.40 8.83 2.76
CA LEU A 216 13.98 9.54 1.54
C LEU A 216 12.72 10.39 1.75
N PHE A 217 11.75 9.88 2.52
CA PHE A 217 10.51 10.59 2.85
C PHE A 217 10.74 11.78 3.77
N ASN A 218 11.50 11.59 4.85
CA ASN A 218 11.44 12.50 5.99
C ASN A 218 12.68 13.37 6.15
N CYS A 219 13.80 13.06 5.49
CA CYS A 219 15.00 13.89 5.58
C CYS A 219 14.75 15.27 4.97
N GLY A 220 15.02 16.33 5.73
CA GLY A 220 14.74 17.70 5.38
C GLY A 220 13.32 18.17 5.68
N THR A 221 12.47 17.35 6.31
CA THR A 221 11.12 17.75 6.74
C THR A 221 11.12 18.22 8.21
N PRO A 222 10.07 18.91 8.71
CA PRO A 222 10.02 19.35 10.11
C PRO A 222 10.14 18.24 11.15
N ARG A 223 9.82 16.99 10.80
CA ARG A 223 9.99 15.81 11.68
C ARG A 223 10.73 14.70 10.96
N GLN A 224 12.04 14.69 11.13
CA GLN A 224 12.97 13.79 10.44
C GLN A 224 13.05 12.40 11.09
N GLN A 225 11.97 11.60 11.06
CA GLN A 225 12.07 10.19 11.43
C GLN A 225 12.69 9.41 10.26
N LEU A 226 13.95 9.03 10.36
CA LEU A 226 14.77 8.49 9.27
C LEU A 226 15.05 6.98 9.39
N SER A 227 14.88 6.43 10.59
CA SER A 227 15.17 5.02 10.90
C SER A 227 14.04 4.09 10.47
N SER A 228 14.36 2.86 10.07
CA SER A 228 13.38 1.96 9.41
C SER A 228 12.77 0.90 10.32
N CYS A 229 13.53 0.40 11.29
CA CYS A 229 13.11 -0.72 12.12
C CYS A 229 13.48 -0.50 13.59
N PHE A 230 12.69 -1.10 14.47
CA PHE A 230 12.84 -1.01 15.92
C PHE A 230 12.73 -2.40 16.54
N LEU A 231 13.58 -2.71 17.53
CA LEU A 231 13.53 -3.96 18.29
C LEU A 231 13.20 -3.65 19.75
N LEU A 232 12.05 -4.13 20.20
CA LEU A 232 11.51 -3.86 21.53
C LEU A 232 11.63 -5.10 22.41
N ALA A 233 11.99 -4.84 23.66
CA ALA A 233 11.70 -5.75 24.75
C ALA A 233 10.34 -5.42 25.34
N LEU A 234 9.60 -6.46 25.74
CA LEU A 234 8.50 -6.23 26.67
C LEU A 234 9.04 -5.62 27.97
N ALA A 235 8.45 -4.52 28.42
CA ALA A 235 8.94 -3.77 29.59
C ALA A 235 8.99 -4.64 30.87
N ASP A 236 7.90 -5.34 31.19
CA ASP A 236 7.83 -6.33 32.25
C ASP A 236 6.60 -7.24 32.07
N ASP A 237 6.62 -8.42 32.69
CA ASP A 237 5.51 -9.38 32.71
C ASP A 237 4.39 -8.92 33.68
N SER A 238 3.80 -7.77 33.36
CA SER A 238 2.67 -7.18 34.06
C SER A 238 1.75 -6.46 33.07
N ILE A 239 0.51 -6.15 33.49
CA ILE A 239 -0.42 -5.37 32.67
C ILE A 239 0.17 -3.99 32.34
N ALA A 240 0.82 -3.33 33.31
CA ALA A 240 1.44 -2.04 33.07
C ALA A 240 2.55 -2.12 32.02
N GLY A 241 3.43 -3.14 32.12
CA GLY A 241 4.50 -3.39 31.16
C GLY A 241 4.00 -3.69 29.75
N ILE A 242 3.00 -4.56 29.66
CA ILE A 242 2.35 -4.94 28.39
C ILE A 242 1.75 -3.71 27.71
N TYR A 243 0.97 -2.89 28.42
CA TYR A 243 0.32 -1.72 27.83
C TYR A 243 1.29 -0.55 27.57
N LYS A 244 2.37 -0.40 28.35
CA LYS A 244 3.47 0.50 27.99
C LYS A 244 4.09 0.07 26.67
N THR A 245 4.45 -1.20 26.55
CA THR A 245 5.06 -1.75 25.32
C THR A 245 4.13 -1.59 24.12
N LEU A 246 2.82 -1.81 24.30
CA LEU A 246 1.81 -1.58 23.25
C LEU A 246 1.74 -0.11 22.84
N THR A 247 1.84 0.81 23.79
CA THR A 247 1.90 2.26 23.53
C THR A 247 3.15 2.63 22.73
N ASP A 248 4.31 2.09 23.12
CA ASP A 248 5.58 2.30 22.41
C ASP A 248 5.49 1.75 20.97
N CYS A 249 4.90 0.56 20.78
CA CYS A 249 4.61 0.00 19.46
C CYS A 249 3.71 0.91 18.62
N ALA A 250 2.62 1.44 19.20
CA ALA A 250 1.71 2.35 18.51
C ALA A 250 2.41 3.66 18.10
N MET A 251 3.23 4.23 18.98
CA MET A 251 3.97 5.47 18.73
C MET A 251 5.03 5.30 17.62
N ILE A 252 5.70 4.16 17.57
CA ILE A 252 6.65 3.82 16.52
C ILE A 252 5.91 3.57 15.19
N SER A 253 4.83 2.80 15.23
CA SER A 253 4.02 2.44 14.05
C SER A 253 3.38 3.66 13.40
N LYS A 254 2.96 4.66 14.20
CA LYS A 254 2.41 5.94 13.74
C LYS A 254 3.32 6.65 12.73
N TYR A 255 4.64 6.45 12.85
CA TYR A 255 5.64 7.04 11.95
C TYR A 255 6.23 6.01 10.98
N ALA A 256 5.47 4.94 10.67
CA ALA A 256 5.81 3.88 9.71
C ALA A 256 7.07 3.06 10.06
N GLY A 257 7.42 2.96 11.35
CA GLY A 257 8.49 2.08 11.83
C GLY A 257 8.04 0.61 11.91
N GLY A 258 8.81 -0.31 11.31
CA GLY A 258 8.59 -1.74 11.47
C GLY A 258 9.14 -2.25 12.81
N ILE A 259 8.43 -3.16 13.48
CA ILE A 259 8.77 -3.60 14.84
C ILE A 259 9.13 -5.09 14.89
N GLY A 260 10.21 -5.42 15.58
CA GLY A 260 10.44 -6.75 16.16
C GLY A 260 10.21 -6.68 17.67
N LEU A 261 9.40 -7.56 18.23
CA LEU A 261 9.07 -7.59 19.66
C LEU A 261 9.32 -8.99 20.23
N HIS A 262 10.20 -9.11 21.21
CA HIS A 262 10.39 -10.37 21.92
C HIS A 262 9.52 -10.47 23.17
N ILE A 263 8.85 -11.61 23.34
CA ILE A 263 7.89 -11.84 24.44
C ILE A 263 8.22 -13.09 25.28
N HIS A 264 9.46 -13.59 25.20
CA HIS A 264 9.92 -14.81 25.90
C HIS A 264 9.64 -14.83 27.41
N ASN A 265 9.55 -13.65 28.01
CA ASN A 265 9.42 -13.45 29.44
C ASN A 265 7.96 -13.36 29.93
N VAL A 266 6.97 -13.39 29.01
CA VAL A 266 5.55 -13.35 29.38
C VAL A 266 5.11 -14.69 29.94
N ARG A 267 4.43 -14.71 31.08
CA ARG A 267 3.98 -15.99 31.67
C ARG A 267 2.97 -16.72 30.79
N ALA A 268 3.13 -18.03 30.71
CA ALA A 268 2.26 -18.92 29.94
C ALA A 268 0.86 -19.13 30.56
N LYS A 269 -0.07 -19.66 29.78
CA LYS A 269 -1.45 -19.96 30.20
C LYS A 269 -1.48 -20.88 31.42
N GLY A 270 -2.29 -20.57 32.43
CA GLY A 270 -2.39 -21.33 33.68
C GLY A 270 -1.37 -20.95 34.76
N ALA A 271 -0.41 -20.06 34.49
CA ALA A 271 0.49 -19.55 35.53
C ALA A 271 -0.24 -18.74 36.61
N ALA A 272 0.13 -18.93 37.88
CA ALA A 272 -0.47 -18.21 38.99
C ALA A 272 -0.18 -16.70 38.92
N ILE A 273 -1.20 -15.86 39.12
CA ILE A 273 -1.07 -14.41 39.21
C ILE A 273 -1.06 -14.02 40.70
N ARG A 274 0.13 -13.70 41.22
CA ARG A 274 0.29 -13.17 42.58
C ARG A 274 -0.44 -11.83 42.67
N GLY A 275 -1.36 -11.68 43.63
CA GLY A 275 -2.14 -10.46 43.86
C GLY A 275 -3.64 -10.60 43.56
N THR A 276 -4.02 -11.19 42.41
CA THR A 276 -5.43 -11.41 42.05
C THR A 276 -5.95 -12.80 42.38
N ASN A 277 -5.06 -13.71 42.80
CA ASN A 277 -5.36 -15.13 43.06
C ASN A 277 -5.98 -15.87 41.86
N GLY A 278 -5.75 -15.35 40.65
CA GLY A 278 -6.20 -15.94 39.38
C GLY A 278 -5.09 -16.70 38.64
N THR A 279 -5.43 -17.22 37.46
CA THR A 279 -4.48 -17.86 36.53
C THR A 279 -4.35 -17.02 35.25
N SER A 280 -3.16 -17.04 34.64
CA SER A 280 -2.87 -16.34 33.38
C SER A 280 -3.62 -16.97 32.21
N ASN A 281 -4.09 -16.15 31.27
CA ASN A 281 -4.67 -16.62 30.01
C ASN A 281 -3.60 -16.88 28.93
N GLY A 282 -2.32 -16.65 29.24
CA GLY A 282 -1.19 -16.84 28.33
C GLY A 282 -1.02 -15.71 27.31
N ILE A 283 -0.18 -15.96 26.30
CA ILE A 283 0.23 -14.93 25.33
C ILE A 283 -0.83 -14.63 24.26
N VAL A 284 -1.79 -15.54 24.01
CA VAL A 284 -2.75 -15.41 22.90
C VAL A 284 -3.65 -14.16 23.06
N PRO A 285 -4.35 -13.94 24.19
CA PRO A 285 -5.16 -12.72 24.34
C PRO A 285 -4.34 -11.44 24.32
N MET A 286 -3.11 -11.47 24.88
CA MET A 286 -2.19 -10.34 24.82
C MET A 286 -1.86 -10.00 23.35
N LEU A 287 -1.49 -10.99 22.55
CA LEU A 287 -1.15 -10.79 21.14
C LEU A 287 -2.35 -10.36 20.29
N ARG A 288 -3.58 -10.69 20.68
CA ARG A 288 -4.78 -10.11 20.05
C ARG A 288 -4.88 -8.61 20.28
N ASN A 289 -4.45 -8.08 21.43
CA ASN A 289 -4.37 -6.63 21.63
C ASN A 289 -3.29 -6.01 20.73
N PHE A 290 -2.11 -6.63 20.61
CA PHE A 290 -1.08 -6.16 19.67
C PHE A 290 -1.56 -6.21 18.22
N ASN A 291 -2.29 -7.27 17.83
CA ASN A 291 -2.90 -7.41 16.51
C ASN A 291 -3.94 -6.32 16.28
N ALA A 292 -4.84 -6.13 17.25
CA ALA A 292 -5.85 -5.08 17.20
C ALA A 292 -5.20 -3.70 17.16
N THR A 293 -4.08 -3.45 17.81
CA THR A 293 -3.34 -2.17 17.69
C THR A 293 -2.67 -2.02 16.34
N ALA A 294 -2.08 -3.09 15.78
CA ALA A 294 -1.53 -3.07 14.42
C ALA A 294 -2.62 -2.74 13.39
N ARG A 295 -3.83 -3.32 13.55
CA ARG A 295 -5.04 -3.03 12.77
C ARG A 295 -5.75 -1.74 13.16
N TYR A 296 -5.67 -1.25 14.39
CA TYR A 296 -6.39 -0.04 14.85
C TYR A 296 -5.88 1.18 14.13
N VAL A 297 -4.60 1.11 13.73
CA VAL A 297 -3.99 2.07 12.81
C VAL A 297 -4.60 1.96 11.39
N ASP A 298 -5.53 1.01 11.14
CA ASP A 298 -6.27 0.73 9.88
C ASP A 298 -7.82 0.78 10.10
N GLN A 299 -8.50 1.86 9.64
CA GLN A 299 -9.95 2.11 9.85
C GLN A 299 -10.73 1.98 8.52
N CYS A 300 -11.82 1.16 8.40
CA CYS A 300 -12.48 0.87 7.10
C CYS A 300 -14.02 0.55 7.14
N PHE A 301 -14.65 0.41 5.96
CA PHE A 301 -16.07 0.05 5.70
C PHE A 301 -16.23 -1.22 4.83
N THR A 302 -17.44 -1.81 4.74
CA THR A 302 -17.72 -2.91 3.77
C THR A 302 -17.80 -2.41 2.31
N PRO A 303 -17.52 -3.26 1.29
CA PRO A 303 -17.41 -2.85 -0.12
C PRO A 303 -18.65 -2.16 -0.70
N ASP A 304 -19.82 -2.59 -0.25
CA ASP A 304 -21.14 -2.12 -0.67
C ASP A 304 -21.55 -0.75 -0.09
N THR A 305 -20.76 -0.22 0.86
CA THR A 305 -21.06 1.06 1.52
C THR A 305 -21.06 2.21 0.52
N LEU A 306 -22.18 2.92 0.39
CA LEU A 306 -22.28 4.04 -0.56
C LEU A 306 -21.67 5.33 -0.04
N VAL A 307 -20.90 5.97 -0.93
CA VAL A 307 -20.34 7.31 -0.74
C VAL A 307 -20.93 8.26 -1.78
N TYR A 308 -21.23 9.50 -1.39
CA TYR A 308 -21.64 10.52 -2.35
C TYR A 308 -20.43 11.02 -3.14
N THR A 309 -20.33 10.63 -4.41
CA THR A 309 -19.34 11.16 -5.36
C THR A 309 -19.93 12.27 -6.22
N GLN A 310 -19.09 13.05 -6.89
CA GLN A 310 -19.53 14.07 -7.84
C GLN A 310 -20.22 13.43 -9.06
N ALA A 311 -19.91 12.17 -9.38
CA ALA A 311 -20.63 11.41 -10.41
C ALA A 311 -21.93 10.76 -9.89
N GLY A 312 -22.30 11.01 -8.63
CA GLY A 312 -23.44 10.41 -7.95
C GLY A 312 -23.05 9.41 -6.85
N PRO A 313 -24.02 8.83 -6.15
CA PRO A 313 -23.79 7.82 -5.12
C PRO A 313 -23.11 6.58 -5.73
N LYS A 314 -22.03 6.10 -5.11
CA LYS A 314 -21.20 5.01 -5.63
C LYS A 314 -20.76 4.09 -4.49
N PRO A 315 -20.74 2.76 -4.66
CA PRO A 315 -20.13 1.85 -3.68
C PRO A 315 -18.67 2.22 -3.44
N ILE A 316 -18.23 2.15 -2.18
CA ILE A 316 -16.89 2.53 -1.77
C ILE A 316 -15.82 1.70 -2.48
N GLU A 317 -16.12 0.46 -2.86
CA GLU A 317 -15.21 -0.38 -3.63
C GLU A 317 -14.92 0.14 -5.04
N ASP A 318 -15.87 0.83 -5.65
CA ASP A 318 -15.74 1.37 -7.00
C ASP A 318 -15.13 2.78 -7.00
N VAL A 319 -14.99 3.41 -5.84
CA VAL A 319 -14.37 4.73 -5.70
C VAL A 319 -12.88 4.66 -6.03
N SER A 320 -12.45 5.58 -6.89
CA SER A 320 -11.12 5.60 -7.49
C SER A 320 -10.53 7.01 -7.46
N VAL A 321 -9.24 7.15 -7.81
CA VAL A 321 -8.54 8.45 -7.83
C VAL A 321 -9.08 9.45 -8.87
N THR A 322 -9.97 9.03 -9.76
CA THR A 322 -10.66 9.93 -10.70
C THR A 322 -11.92 10.53 -10.09
N ASP A 323 -12.42 9.96 -9.00
CA ASP A 323 -13.65 10.41 -8.33
C ASP A 323 -13.36 11.57 -7.36
N SER A 324 -14.37 12.39 -7.10
CA SER A 324 -14.39 13.36 -6.00
C SER A 324 -15.57 13.03 -5.09
N VAL A 325 -15.39 13.11 -3.77
CA VAL A 325 -16.38 12.73 -2.76
C VAL A 325 -16.84 13.93 -1.96
N LEU A 326 -18.11 13.94 -1.56
CA LEU A 326 -18.68 14.98 -0.72
C LEU A 326 -18.08 14.91 0.68
N THR A 327 -17.80 16.05 1.29
CA THR A 327 -17.13 16.17 2.59
C THR A 327 -17.95 17.00 3.58
N SER A 328 -17.54 17.07 4.84
CA SER A 328 -18.18 17.87 5.90
C SER A 328 -18.33 19.35 5.55
N GLU A 329 -17.50 19.89 4.66
CA GLU A 329 -17.58 21.26 4.14
C GLU A 329 -18.79 21.48 3.20
N GLY A 330 -19.50 20.42 2.79
CA GLY A 330 -20.58 20.49 1.81
C GLY A 330 -20.11 20.59 0.36
N VAL A 331 -18.80 20.46 0.11
CA VAL A 331 -18.20 20.48 -1.24
C VAL A 331 -17.48 19.16 -1.54
N TYR A 332 -17.20 18.94 -2.82
CA TYR A 332 -16.52 17.74 -3.32
C TYR A 332 -15.00 17.89 -3.31
N HIS A 333 -14.30 16.89 -2.79
CA HIS A 333 -12.85 16.80 -2.81
C HIS A 333 -12.37 15.54 -3.52
N LYS A 334 -11.28 15.67 -4.27
CA LYS A 334 -10.72 14.57 -5.05
C LYS A 334 -10.22 13.44 -4.15
N VAL A 335 -10.54 12.21 -4.55
CA VAL A 335 -9.99 11.00 -3.94
C VAL A 335 -8.54 10.84 -4.40
N MET A 336 -7.64 10.64 -3.43
CA MET A 336 -6.20 10.58 -3.65
C MET A 336 -5.68 9.15 -3.67
N LEU A 337 -6.20 8.28 -2.80
CA LEU A 337 -5.76 6.90 -2.69
C LEU A 337 -6.89 6.01 -2.16
N PRO A 338 -7.45 5.11 -2.97
CA PRO A 338 -8.26 4.00 -2.49
C PRO A 338 -7.42 3.04 -1.65
N VAL A 339 -7.94 2.66 -0.50
CA VAL A 339 -7.34 1.77 0.49
C VAL A 339 -8.22 0.52 0.63
N ARG A 340 -7.60 -0.66 0.66
CA ARG A 340 -8.30 -1.95 0.71
C ARG A 340 -7.52 -2.94 1.57
N HIS A 341 -8.20 -3.63 2.46
CA HIS A 341 -7.61 -4.64 3.35
C HIS A 341 -8.55 -5.82 3.54
N GLU A 342 -8.02 -7.03 3.72
CA GLU A 342 -8.83 -8.16 4.18
C GLU A 342 -9.16 -7.95 5.67
N TYR A 343 -10.41 -8.18 6.06
CA TYR A 343 -10.88 -8.03 7.42
C TYR A 343 -11.73 -9.24 7.82
N THR A 344 -11.34 -9.88 8.91
CA THR A 344 -12.19 -10.83 9.64
C THR A 344 -12.36 -10.30 11.06
N GLY A 345 -13.60 -10.20 11.53
CA GLY A 345 -13.90 -9.71 12.88
C GLY A 345 -15.32 -9.15 13.01
N LYS A 346 -15.56 -8.48 14.15
CA LYS A 346 -16.83 -7.82 14.44
C LYS A 346 -16.94 -6.50 13.68
N MET A 347 -18.10 -6.20 13.13
CA MET A 347 -18.45 -4.89 12.60
C MET A 347 -19.70 -4.39 13.30
N LEU A 348 -19.86 -3.07 13.33
CA LEU A 348 -21.08 -2.43 13.79
C LEU A 348 -21.97 -2.15 12.59
N GLU A 349 -23.19 -2.67 12.63
CA GLU A 349 -24.26 -2.35 11.70
C GLU A 349 -25.10 -1.22 12.32
N ILE A 350 -24.90 0.00 11.82
CA ILE A 350 -25.52 1.22 12.35
C ILE A 350 -26.71 1.61 11.46
N GLN A 351 -27.91 1.64 12.06
CA GLN A 351 -29.14 2.07 11.41
C GLN A 351 -29.56 3.44 11.94
N SER A 352 -29.68 4.44 11.05
CA SER A 352 -30.21 5.76 11.38
C SER A 352 -31.67 5.92 10.96
N LYS A 353 -32.40 6.88 11.56
CA LYS A 353 -33.81 7.15 11.22
C LYS A 353 -34.03 7.56 9.75
N SER A 354 -32.99 8.10 9.12
CA SER A 354 -33.01 8.51 7.71
C SER A 354 -32.48 7.44 6.78
N ALA A 355 -31.81 6.40 7.28
CA ALA A 355 -31.24 5.35 6.45
C ALA A 355 -32.31 4.41 5.88
N VAL A 356 -32.11 3.92 4.65
CA VAL A 356 -32.96 2.88 4.03
C VAL A 356 -32.47 1.49 4.43
N TYR A 357 -31.16 1.34 4.57
CA TYR A 357 -30.46 0.13 4.99
C TYR A 357 -29.34 0.52 5.95
N PRO A 358 -28.88 -0.39 6.82
CA PRO A 358 -27.86 -0.07 7.80
C PRO A 358 -26.47 -0.07 7.17
N VAL A 359 -25.54 0.69 7.75
CA VAL A 359 -24.14 0.75 7.30
C VAL A 359 -23.27 -0.10 8.21
N ARG A 360 -22.46 -0.96 7.61
CA ARG A 360 -21.48 -1.79 8.33
C ARG A 360 -20.13 -1.09 8.36
N VAL A 361 -19.64 -0.86 9.58
CA VAL A 361 -18.43 -0.11 9.84
C VAL A 361 -17.57 -0.81 10.88
N THR A 362 -16.24 -0.72 10.76
CA THR A 362 -15.36 -1.25 11.82
C THR A 362 -15.57 -0.47 13.11
N PRO A 363 -15.55 -1.10 14.30
CA PRO A 363 -15.87 -0.44 15.57
C PRO A 363 -15.03 0.82 15.85
N GLU A 364 -13.82 0.89 15.31
CA GLU A 364 -12.83 1.96 15.47
C GLU A 364 -12.87 3.03 14.37
N HIS A 365 -13.76 2.92 13.39
CA HIS A 365 -13.89 3.95 12.37
C HIS A 365 -14.54 5.20 12.96
N GLN A 366 -13.97 6.37 12.70
CA GLN A 366 -14.48 7.60 13.29
C GLN A 366 -15.63 8.19 12.48
N VAL A 367 -16.73 8.48 13.17
CA VAL A 367 -17.96 9.05 12.58
C VAL A 367 -18.29 10.36 13.27
N MET A 368 -18.65 11.38 12.50
CA MET A 368 -19.03 12.67 13.05
C MET A 368 -20.41 12.60 13.67
N ALA A 369 -20.49 12.84 14.98
CA ALA A 369 -21.70 12.70 15.75
C ALA A 369 -21.90 13.81 16.79
N LEU A 370 -23.14 13.98 17.20
CA LEU A 370 -23.57 14.79 18.34
C LEU A 370 -24.14 13.86 19.41
N THR A 371 -23.40 13.71 20.51
CA THR A 371 -23.74 12.82 21.61
C THR A 371 -24.35 13.57 22.80
N GLY A 372 -24.81 12.84 23.81
CA GLY A 372 -25.28 13.42 25.08
C GLY A 372 -26.64 14.14 24.98
N GLN A 373 -27.44 13.81 23.96
CA GLN A 373 -28.78 14.37 23.75
C GLN A 373 -29.86 13.33 24.09
N ALA A 374 -30.48 13.48 25.27
CA ALA A 374 -31.52 12.57 25.74
C ALA A 374 -32.58 12.25 24.67
N LYS A 375 -32.99 10.98 24.59
CA LYS A 375 -34.03 10.51 23.67
C LYS A 375 -35.34 11.23 23.97
N GLY A 376 -35.94 11.85 22.95
CA GLY A 376 -37.18 12.63 23.10
C GLY A 376 -37.00 14.11 23.48
N LEU A 377 -35.76 14.59 23.70
CA LEU A 377 -35.50 16.02 23.86
C LEU A 377 -35.94 16.79 22.60
N ASN A 378 -36.64 17.90 22.78
CA ASN A 378 -37.11 18.74 21.68
C ASN A 378 -35.91 19.31 20.89
N PHE A 379 -35.98 19.28 19.55
CA PHE A 379 -34.96 19.83 18.66
C PHE A 379 -34.66 21.31 18.93
N ASP A 380 -35.64 22.11 19.37
CA ASP A 380 -35.41 23.51 19.78
C ASP A 380 -34.43 23.62 20.95
N VAL A 381 -34.50 22.68 21.90
CA VAL A 381 -33.58 22.64 23.04
C VAL A 381 -32.18 22.25 22.57
N ILE A 382 -32.08 21.27 21.68
CA ILE A 382 -30.79 20.83 21.11
C ILE A 382 -30.14 21.97 20.32
N ARG A 383 -30.89 22.67 19.47
CA ARG A 383 -30.42 23.87 18.74
C ARG A 383 -29.91 24.95 19.68
N ASN A 384 -30.67 25.28 20.72
CA ASN A 384 -30.25 26.27 21.72
C ASN A 384 -28.96 25.86 22.45
N ARG A 385 -28.75 24.56 22.69
CA ARG A 385 -27.49 24.06 23.27
C ARG A 385 -26.31 24.21 22.30
N LEU A 386 -26.52 23.94 21.00
CA LEU A 386 -25.50 24.17 19.96
C LEU A 386 -25.18 25.67 19.85
N ASP A 387 -26.19 26.54 19.80
CA ASP A 387 -26.01 28.00 19.70
C ASP A 387 -25.24 28.59 20.91
N LYS A 388 -25.41 27.98 22.09
CA LYS A 388 -24.72 28.39 23.33
C LYS A 388 -23.40 27.65 23.58
N ASN A 389 -22.93 26.83 22.63
CA ASN A 389 -21.74 25.98 22.78
C ASN A 389 -21.79 25.05 24.01
N LEU A 390 -23.00 24.62 24.41
CA LEU A 390 -23.23 23.65 25.50
C LEU A 390 -23.29 22.20 24.98
N ALA A 391 -23.18 22.02 23.67
CA ALA A 391 -23.04 20.75 22.97
C ALA A 391 -22.19 20.99 21.73
N GLU A 392 -21.38 20.00 21.34
CA GLU A 392 -20.41 20.15 20.25
C GLU A 392 -20.40 18.88 19.38
N VAL A 393 -20.26 19.08 18.07
CA VAL A 393 -20.12 18.00 17.09
C VAL A 393 -18.64 17.62 16.98
N LYS A 394 -18.34 16.32 17.10
CA LYS A 394 -16.98 15.78 17.01
C LYS A 394 -16.98 14.44 16.31
N PHE A 395 -15.80 13.97 15.93
CA PHE A 395 -15.59 12.58 15.55
C PHE A 395 -15.52 11.70 16.80
N TYR A 396 -16.26 10.59 16.77
CA TYR A 396 -16.25 9.53 17.77
C TYR A 396 -15.98 8.20 17.09
N ASP A 397 -15.31 7.27 17.78
CA ASP A 397 -15.20 5.91 17.27
C ASP A 397 -16.61 5.30 17.17
N ALA A 398 -16.91 4.53 16.12
CA ALA A 398 -18.25 3.97 15.91
C ALA A 398 -18.77 3.16 17.12
N LYS A 399 -17.88 2.51 17.88
CA LYS A 399 -18.20 1.76 19.11
C LYS A 399 -18.58 2.60 20.31
N GLU A 400 -18.26 3.89 20.30
CA GLU A 400 -18.61 4.83 21.36
C GLU A 400 -20.01 5.43 21.16
N LEU A 401 -20.59 5.26 19.97
CA LEU A 401 -21.94 5.71 19.66
C LEU A 401 -22.97 4.78 20.28
N THR A 402 -24.10 5.35 20.70
CA THR A 402 -25.22 4.63 21.29
C THR A 402 -26.53 4.92 20.56
N ASP A 403 -27.58 4.14 20.87
CA ASP A 403 -28.90 4.44 20.36
C ASP A 403 -29.38 5.80 20.88
N GLY A 404 -29.83 6.66 19.96
CA GLY A 404 -30.24 8.00 20.30
C GLY A 404 -29.21 9.10 20.06
N ASP A 405 -27.94 8.79 19.80
CA ASP A 405 -26.99 9.80 19.31
C ASP A 405 -27.35 10.28 17.90
N PHE A 406 -26.85 11.44 17.50
CA PHE A 406 -27.11 12.01 16.17
C PHE A 406 -25.91 11.89 15.26
N LEU A 407 -26.13 11.30 14.10
CA LEU A 407 -25.22 11.32 12.95
C LEU A 407 -25.39 12.63 12.19
N VAL A 408 -24.29 13.15 11.64
CA VAL A 408 -24.24 14.48 11.03
C VAL A 408 -23.99 14.40 9.53
N TYR A 409 -24.77 15.17 8.77
CA TYR A 409 -24.71 15.26 7.31
C TYR A 409 -24.56 16.73 6.92
N PRO A 410 -23.65 17.08 5.99
CA PRO A 410 -23.56 18.43 5.46
C PRO A 410 -24.64 18.66 4.40
N ILE A 411 -25.06 19.91 4.22
CA ILE A 411 -25.88 20.32 3.07
C ILE A 411 -24.93 20.58 1.88
N PRO A 412 -25.02 19.82 0.77
CA PRO A 412 -24.15 20.00 -0.37
C PRO A 412 -24.39 21.34 -1.06
N THR A 413 -23.31 22.08 -1.33
CA THR A 413 -23.34 23.43 -1.90
C THR A 413 -22.80 23.50 -3.33
N TYR A 414 -22.23 22.39 -3.84
CA TYR A 414 -21.74 22.33 -5.21
C TYR A 414 -22.87 22.44 -6.24
N GLU A 415 -22.70 23.35 -7.21
CA GLU A 415 -23.64 23.60 -8.30
C GLU A 415 -22.91 23.65 -9.65
N ALA A 416 -23.50 23.00 -10.65
CA ALA A 416 -23.08 23.02 -12.04
C ALA A 416 -24.32 23.11 -12.93
N ASP A 417 -24.58 24.30 -13.48
CA ASP A 417 -25.74 24.51 -14.34
C ASP A 417 -25.51 23.99 -15.77
N ILE A 418 -26.60 23.54 -16.41
CA ILE A 418 -26.68 23.26 -17.83
C ILE A 418 -27.60 24.33 -18.43
N PRO A 419 -27.05 25.43 -19.00
CA PRO A 419 -27.84 26.56 -19.47
C PRO A 419 -28.91 26.20 -20.52
N GLN A 420 -28.68 25.12 -21.27
CA GLN A 420 -29.59 24.63 -22.31
C GLN A 420 -30.85 23.95 -21.75
N LEU A 421 -30.86 23.59 -20.46
CA LEU A 421 -32.01 22.98 -19.79
C LEU A 421 -32.78 24.03 -19.01
N THR A 422 -34.06 24.20 -19.32
CA THR A 422 -34.98 25.03 -18.53
C THR A 422 -35.55 24.26 -17.33
N GLU A 423 -36.24 24.96 -16.44
CA GLU A 423 -37.03 24.33 -15.37
C GLU A 423 -38.07 23.34 -15.92
N ASP A 424 -38.75 23.69 -17.01
CA ASP A 424 -39.67 22.77 -17.70
C ASP A 424 -38.96 21.54 -18.27
N ASP A 425 -37.75 21.70 -18.83
CA ASP A 425 -36.97 20.54 -19.29
C ASP A 425 -36.66 19.61 -18.10
N CYS A 426 -36.33 20.16 -16.94
CA CYS A 426 -36.05 19.40 -15.72
C CYS A 426 -37.32 18.69 -15.17
N ARG A 427 -38.48 19.34 -15.21
CA ARG A 427 -39.77 18.69 -14.87
C ARG A 427 -40.06 17.54 -15.82
N MET A 428 -39.87 17.75 -17.13
CA MET A 428 -40.04 16.69 -18.13
C MET A 428 -39.09 15.52 -17.89
N TYR A 429 -37.82 15.79 -17.53
CA TYR A 429 -36.86 14.74 -17.17
C TYR A 429 -37.33 13.93 -15.95
N GLY A 430 -37.84 14.58 -14.91
CA GLY A 430 -38.45 13.92 -13.75
C GLY A 430 -39.64 13.01 -14.13
N ILE A 431 -40.55 13.49 -14.99
CA ILE A 431 -41.68 12.71 -15.51
C ILE A 431 -41.17 11.49 -16.31
N LEU A 432 -40.09 11.66 -17.09
CA LEU A 432 -39.50 10.57 -17.85
C LEU A 432 -38.87 9.49 -16.95
N LEU A 433 -38.25 9.90 -15.84
CA LEU A 433 -37.70 8.99 -14.83
C LEU A 433 -38.80 8.10 -14.21
N GLY A 434 -39.99 8.63 -13.95
CA GLY A 434 -41.12 7.85 -13.46
C GLY A 434 -41.83 7.04 -14.55
N ASP A 435 -42.86 7.61 -15.16
CA ASP A 435 -43.75 6.94 -16.12
C ASP A 435 -43.29 7.00 -17.60
N GLY A 436 -42.10 7.54 -17.89
CA GLY A 436 -41.60 7.68 -19.26
C GLY A 436 -40.79 6.51 -19.80
N HIS A 437 -40.61 6.50 -21.12
CA HIS A 437 -39.68 5.63 -21.83
C HIS A 437 -39.07 6.33 -23.05
N ILE A 438 -37.84 5.93 -23.41
CA ILE A 438 -37.15 6.35 -24.63
C ILE A 438 -36.60 5.10 -25.32
N SER A 439 -36.99 4.84 -26.56
CA SER A 439 -36.45 3.74 -27.38
C SER A 439 -35.76 4.29 -28.63
N SER A 440 -35.24 3.42 -29.50
CA SER A 440 -34.68 3.84 -30.79
C SER A 440 -35.74 4.35 -31.77
N ALA A 441 -37.00 3.90 -31.63
CA ALA A 441 -38.07 4.23 -32.56
C ALA A 441 -39.05 5.29 -32.02
N ALA A 442 -39.39 5.21 -30.73
CA ALA A 442 -40.38 6.09 -30.11
C ALA A 442 -40.08 6.35 -28.62
N SER A 443 -40.38 7.59 -28.21
CA SER A 443 -40.40 8.02 -26.82
C SER A 443 -41.86 8.17 -26.40
N GLY A 444 -42.14 8.03 -25.11
CA GLY A 444 -43.49 8.16 -24.62
C GLY A 444 -43.59 8.25 -23.10
N VAL A 445 -44.76 8.67 -22.64
CA VAL A 445 -45.19 8.62 -21.24
C VAL A 445 -46.56 7.97 -21.15
N ALA A 446 -46.80 7.19 -20.10
CA ALA A 446 -48.09 6.56 -19.84
C ALA A 446 -48.65 7.07 -18.51
N LEU A 447 -49.64 7.95 -18.56
CA LEU A 447 -50.13 8.68 -17.40
C LEU A 447 -51.60 8.33 -17.13
N ASN A 448 -52.01 8.25 -15.87
CA ASN A 448 -53.41 8.05 -15.52
C ASN A 448 -54.19 9.36 -15.70
N THR A 449 -55.28 9.34 -16.47
CA THR A 449 -56.06 10.54 -16.80
C THR A 449 -56.84 11.12 -15.63
N THR A 450 -57.11 10.33 -14.59
CA THR A 450 -57.89 10.74 -13.43
C THR A 450 -57.02 11.29 -12.31
N THR A 451 -55.83 10.72 -12.11
CA THR A 451 -54.93 11.08 -10.99
C THR A 451 -53.73 11.93 -11.38
N LYS A 452 -53.36 12.02 -12.67
CA LYS A 452 -52.15 12.69 -13.16
C LYS A 452 -52.44 13.75 -14.23
N GLN A 453 -53.59 14.43 -14.14
CA GLN A 453 -54.02 15.39 -15.16
C GLN A 453 -53.02 16.56 -15.33
N SER A 454 -52.41 17.06 -14.25
CA SER A 454 -51.42 18.14 -14.34
C SER A 454 -50.18 17.74 -15.16
N ALA A 455 -49.66 16.52 -14.97
CA ALA A 455 -48.57 15.98 -15.77
C ALA A 455 -48.97 15.81 -17.24
N VAL A 456 -50.20 15.37 -17.52
CA VAL A 456 -50.73 15.24 -18.89
C VAL A 456 -50.74 16.59 -19.60
N ASP A 457 -51.30 17.62 -18.95
CA ASP A 457 -51.41 18.96 -19.52
C ASP A 457 -50.02 19.58 -19.74
N PHE A 458 -49.11 19.36 -18.79
CA PHE A 458 -47.72 19.79 -18.90
C PHE A 458 -47.02 19.13 -20.09
N VAL A 459 -47.06 17.80 -20.24
CA VAL A 459 -46.37 17.09 -21.32
C VAL A 459 -46.88 17.52 -22.69
N ARG A 460 -48.21 17.67 -22.85
CA ARG A 460 -48.81 18.18 -24.10
C ARG A 460 -48.29 19.55 -24.46
N LYS A 461 -48.33 20.49 -23.50
CA LYS A 461 -47.85 21.85 -23.69
C LYS A 461 -46.36 21.87 -24.02
N TYR A 462 -45.55 21.17 -23.22
CA TYR A 462 -44.09 21.12 -23.36
C TYR A 462 -43.65 20.63 -24.75
N LEU A 463 -44.25 19.54 -25.24
CA LEU A 463 -43.95 18.96 -26.55
C LEU A 463 -44.50 19.81 -27.70
N GLY A 464 -45.71 20.36 -27.54
CA GLY A 464 -46.35 21.22 -28.54
C GLY A 464 -45.57 22.52 -28.80
N GLU A 465 -45.12 23.20 -27.75
CA GLU A 465 -44.30 24.41 -27.84
C GLU A 465 -42.95 24.17 -28.55
N ARG A 466 -42.48 22.92 -28.60
CA ARG A 466 -41.22 22.51 -29.24
C ARG A 466 -41.43 21.86 -30.62
N GLY A 467 -42.65 21.92 -31.17
CA GLY A 467 -42.96 21.39 -32.50
C GLY A 467 -42.88 19.85 -32.59
N VAL A 468 -43.03 19.16 -31.46
CA VAL A 468 -43.00 17.68 -31.43
C VAL A 468 -44.41 17.15 -31.66
N ASN A 469 -44.61 16.42 -32.76
CA ASN A 469 -45.88 15.75 -33.04
C ASN A 469 -46.09 14.56 -32.09
N VAL A 470 -47.19 14.57 -31.35
CA VAL A 470 -47.55 13.55 -30.36
C VAL A 470 -48.76 12.77 -30.83
N ASN A 471 -48.65 11.44 -30.79
CA ASN A 471 -49.76 10.51 -30.98
C ASN A 471 -50.32 10.12 -29.61
N GLU A 472 -51.63 10.27 -29.44
CA GLU A 472 -52.32 9.95 -28.20
C GLU A 472 -53.10 8.65 -28.32
N TYR A 473 -52.97 7.76 -27.33
CA TYR A 473 -53.73 6.53 -27.22
C TYR A 473 -54.33 6.44 -25.83
N THR A 474 -55.65 6.27 -25.71
CA THR A 474 -56.33 6.14 -24.42
C THR A 474 -56.86 4.72 -24.26
N GLU A 475 -56.49 4.08 -23.16
CA GLU A 475 -56.90 2.72 -22.81
C GLU A 475 -57.00 2.61 -21.28
N ASP A 476 -58.13 2.14 -20.74
CA ASP A 476 -58.36 1.90 -19.30
C ASP A 476 -57.91 3.04 -18.35
N ASN A 477 -58.37 4.27 -18.59
CA ASN A 477 -58.00 5.48 -17.83
C ASN A 477 -56.49 5.81 -17.83
N CYS A 478 -55.75 5.25 -18.78
CA CYS A 478 -54.35 5.56 -19.02
C CYS A 478 -54.19 6.19 -20.40
N LEU A 479 -53.67 7.41 -20.43
CA LEU A 479 -53.29 8.13 -21.63
C LEU A 479 -51.81 7.86 -21.93
N LYS A 480 -51.55 7.26 -23.09
CA LYS A 480 -50.21 7.04 -23.63
C LYS A 480 -49.93 8.12 -24.67
N LEU A 481 -49.01 9.02 -24.34
CA LEU A 481 -48.49 10.04 -25.26
C LEU A 481 -47.20 9.49 -25.89
N LYS A 482 -47.15 9.37 -27.22
CA LYS A 482 -45.98 8.83 -27.94
C LYS A 482 -45.52 9.77 -29.04
N TRP A 483 -44.21 9.97 -29.16
CA TRP A 483 -43.59 10.79 -30.22
C TRP A 483 -42.34 10.11 -30.76
N SER A 484 -41.85 10.60 -31.91
CA SER A 484 -40.59 10.11 -32.48
C SER A 484 -39.41 10.55 -31.60
N SER A 485 -38.57 9.60 -31.21
CA SER A 485 -37.35 9.87 -30.44
C SER A 485 -36.31 10.67 -31.24
N ALA A 486 -36.40 10.67 -32.57
CA ALA A 486 -35.50 11.40 -33.47
C ALA A 486 -35.96 12.83 -33.77
N ASN A 487 -37.04 13.31 -33.14
CA ASN A 487 -37.54 14.67 -33.38
C ASN A 487 -36.54 15.71 -32.83
N PRO A 488 -36.08 16.68 -33.66
CA PRO A 488 -35.12 17.70 -33.23
C PRO A 488 -35.57 18.57 -32.04
N GLY A 489 -36.87 18.68 -31.79
CA GLY A 489 -37.44 19.41 -30.66
C GLY A 489 -37.39 18.68 -29.31
N PHE A 490 -37.04 17.39 -29.28
CA PHE A 490 -36.94 16.59 -28.06
C PHE A 490 -35.48 16.47 -27.58
N LYS A 491 -35.22 16.91 -26.34
CA LYS A 491 -33.85 17.13 -25.83
C LYS A 491 -33.18 15.92 -25.17
N PHE A 492 -33.94 14.87 -24.82
CA PHE A 492 -33.42 13.77 -24.01
C PHE A 492 -33.09 12.54 -24.84
N THR A 493 -31.97 11.91 -24.51
CA THR A 493 -31.50 10.68 -25.16
C THR A 493 -31.77 9.46 -24.28
N ARG A 494 -31.68 8.28 -24.88
CA ARG A 494 -31.87 7.02 -24.15
C ARG A 494 -30.82 6.82 -23.06
N SER A 495 -29.56 7.19 -23.30
CA SER A 495 -28.45 7.02 -22.35
C SER A 495 -28.57 7.92 -21.13
N GLN A 496 -29.26 9.07 -21.23
CA GLN A 496 -29.52 9.95 -20.08
C GLN A 496 -30.61 9.41 -19.14
N LEU A 497 -31.38 8.43 -19.60
CA LEU A 497 -32.49 7.84 -18.84
C LEU A 497 -32.19 6.42 -18.38
N TYR A 498 -31.41 5.66 -19.16
CA TYR A 498 -31.10 4.24 -18.91
C TYR A 498 -29.61 3.98 -18.91
N ASP A 499 -29.16 3.14 -17.97
CA ASP A 499 -27.80 2.62 -17.95
C ASP A 499 -27.59 1.50 -19.01
N ALA A 500 -26.39 0.92 -19.03
CA ALA A 500 -26.04 -0.18 -19.93
C ALA A 500 -26.89 -1.44 -19.70
N GLN A 501 -27.42 -1.63 -18.49
CA GLN A 501 -28.29 -2.73 -18.08
C GLN A 501 -29.77 -2.44 -18.37
N LYS A 502 -30.09 -1.30 -18.98
CA LYS A 502 -31.45 -0.84 -19.30
C LYS A 502 -32.28 -0.54 -18.04
N VAL A 503 -31.64 -0.28 -16.90
CA VAL A 503 -32.27 0.20 -15.68
C VAL A 503 -32.28 1.73 -15.71
N LYS A 504 -33.36 2.34 -15.22
CA LYS A 504 -33.43 3.80 -15.17
C LYS A 504 -32.45 4.36 -14.14
N HIS A 505 -31.76 5.43 -14.47
CA HIS A 505 -30.85 6.12 -13.55
C HIS A 505 -30.94 7.64 -13.75
N VAL A 506 -30.43 8.40 -12.79
CA VAL A 506 -30.27 9.85 -12.93
C VAL A 506 -28.90 10.12 -13.53
N GLU A 507 -28.86 10.81 -14.67
CA GLU A 507 -27.62 11.24 -15.31
C GLU A 507 -26.82 12.13 -14.33
N PRO A 508 -25.52 11.87 -14.10
CA PRO A 508 -24.73 12.59 -13.10
C PRO A 508 -24.78 14.12 -13.21
N ALA A 509 -24.82 14.64 -14.44
CA ALA A 509 -24.90 16.09 -14.68
C ALA A 509 -26.20 16.73 -14.17
N MET A 510 -27.27 15.95 -13.95
CA MET A 510 -28.56 16.42 -13.44
C MET A 510 -28.58 16.58 -11.92
N LEU A 511 -27.69 15.89 -11.19
CA LEU A 511 -27.64 15.91 -9.72
C LEU A 511 -27.17 17.25 -9.15
N HIS A 512 -26.39 18.00 -9.92
CA HIS A 512 -25.73 19.23 -9.48
C HIS A 512 -26.34 20.50 -10.06
N LEU A 513 -27.50 20.41 -10.72
CA LEU A 513 -28.20 21.59 -11.24
C LEU A 513 -28.57 22.58 -10.12
N PRO A 514 -28.76 23.87 -10.42
CA PRO A 514 -29.28 24.85 -9.46
C PRO A 514 -30.58 24.39 -8.79
N LEU A 515 -30.77 24.76 -7.52
CA LEU A 515 -31.92 24.31 -6.72
C LEU A 515 -33.29 24.45 -7.42
N PRO A 516 -33.63 25.53 -8.14
CA PRO A 516 -34.91 25.63 -8.87
C PRO A 516 -35.11 24.51 -9.91
N LYS A 517 -34.04 24.10 -10.60
CA LYS A 517 -34.09 23.00 -11.59
C LYS A 517 -34.22 21.64 -10.92
N ILE A 518 -33.49 21.41 -9.82
CA ILE A 518 -33.61 20.18 -9.02
C ILE A 518 -35.02 20.01 -8.46
N LYS A 519 -35.61 21.09 -7.94
CA LYS A 519 -37.01 21.11 -7.48
C LYS A 519 -37.94 20.55 -8.56
N GLN A 520 -37.75 20.93 -9.83
CA GLN A 520 -38.58 20.42 -10.92
C GLN A 520 -38.33 18.95 -11.27
N ILE A 521 -37.10 18.44 -11.18
CA ILE A 521 -36.83 17.00 -11.34
C ILE A 521 -37.58 16.20 -10.28
N ILE A 522 -37.48 16.63 -9.01
CA ILE A 522 -38.20 16.01 -7.89
C ILE A 522 -39.71 16.07 -8.14
N HIS A 523 -40.22 17.23 -8.55
CA HIS A 523 -41.64 17.45 -8.84
C HIS A 523 -42.16 16.47 -9.89
N GLY A 524 -41.51 16.40 -11.06
CA GLY A 524 -41.94 15.50 -12.14
C GLY A 524 -41.90 14.02 -11.75
N LEU A 525 -40.90 13.62 -10.95
CA LEU A 525 -40.78 12.24 -10.46
C LEU A 525 -41.87 11.90 -9.43
N LEU A 526 -42.16 12.80 -8.49
CA LEU A 526 -43.21 12.59 -7.48
C LEU A 526 -44.63 12.71 -8.06
N GLU A 527 -44.83 13.53 -9.08
CA GLU A 527 -46.11 13.65 -9.77
C GLU A 527 -46.49 12.37 -10.55
N THR A 528 -45.48 11.61 -10.96
CA THR A 528 -45.66 10.34 -11.67
C THR A 528 -45.68 9.16 -10.70
N ASP A 529 -44.55 8.80 -10.11
CA ASP A 529 -44.44 7.59 -9.28
C ASP A 529 -44.71 7.83 -7.79
N GLY A 530 -44.90 9.08 -7.38
CA GLY A 530 -45.19 9.43 -5.99
C GLY A 530 -46.64 9.14 -5.57
N CYS A 531 -46.79 8.77 -4.31
CA CYS A 531 -48.06 8.68 -3.60
C CYS A 531 -48.17 9.90 -2.67
N ILE A 532 -49.05 10.83 -3.03
CA ILE A 532 -49.30 12.06 -2.26
C ILE A 532 -50.58 11.85 -1.45
N GLY A 533 -50.43 11.35 -0.22
CA GLY A 533 -51.54 11.09 0.68
C GLY A 533 -51.65 12.11 1.81
N GLU A 534 -52.76 12.07 2.54
CA GLU A 534 -52.93 12.90 3.75
C GLU A 534 -51.88 12.59 4.83
N LYS A 535 -51.45 11.33 4.94
CA LYS A 535 -50.54 10.87 6.00
C LYS A 535 -49.05 11.01 5.65
N GLU A 536 -48.66 10.74 4.41
CA GLU A 536 -47.27 10.82 3.97
C GLU A 536 -47.19 11.18 2.47
N ILE A 537 -46.03 11.71 2.06
CA ILE A 537 -45.61 11.73 0.65
C ILE A 537 -44.56 10.63 0.53
N SER A 538 -44.77 9.66 -0.34
CA SER A 538 -43.84 8.56 -0.55
C SER A 538 -43.67 8.23 -2.02
N ILE A 539 -42.60 7.53 -2.36
CA ILE A 539 -42.37 7.00 -3.70
C ILE A 539 -41.85 5.57 -3.57
N GLU A 540 -42.38 4.66 -4.38
CA GLU A 540 -41.96 3.26 -4.45
C GLU A 540 -41.23 3.03 -5.77
N VAL A 541 -39.93 2.74 -5.71
CA VAL A 541 -39.05 2.65 -6.90
C VAL A 541 -38.24 1.36 -6.86
N THR A 542 -38.06 0.72 -8.02
CA THR A 542 -37.19 -0.47 -8.17
C THR A 542 -35.74 -0.11 -8.46
N SER A 543 -35.48 1.05 -9.08
CA SER A 543 -34.12 1.53 -9.34
C SER A 543 -33.48 2.14 -8.10
N TYR A 544 -32.45 1.46 -7.62
CA TYR A 544 -31.62 1.92 -6.51
C TYR A 544 -30.87 3.23 -6.84
N SER A 545 -30.45 3.43 -8.09
CA SER A 545 -29.80 4.67 -8.52
C SER A 545 -30.74 5.87 -8.38
N ILE A 546 -32.02 5.72 -8.73
CA ILE A 546 -33.02 6.78 -8.56
C ILE A 546 -33.25 7.08 -7.08
N VAL A 547 -33.34 6.04 -6.25
CA VAL A 547 -33.53 6.16 -4.79
C VAL A 547 -32.42 7.04 -4.19
N GLU A 548 -31.16 6.70 -4.42
CA GLU A 548 -30.03 7.41 -3.81
C GLU A 548 -29.80 8.81 -4.42
N SER A 549 -30.11 8.97 -5.72
CA SER A 549 -30.09 10.28 -6.38
C SER A 549 -31.16 11.21 -5.83
N LEU A 550 -32.37 10.72 -5.59
CA LEU A 550 -33.44 11.49 -4.96
C LEU A 550 -33.09 11.87 -3.53
N ARG A 551 -32.49 10.95 -2.75
CA ARG A 551 -31.97 11.23 -1.41
C ARG A 551 -30.92 12.35 -1.43
N TYR A 552 -29.98 12.31 -2.37
CA TYR A 552 -28.99 13.37 -2.55
C TYR A 552 -29.63 14.72 -2.91
N MET A 553 -30.58 14.74 -3.85
CA MET A 553 -31.30 15.97 -4.22
C MET A 553 -32.11 16.56 -3.05
N LEU A 554 -32.72 15.73 -2.20
CA LEU A 554 -33.39 16.17 -0.97
C LEU A 554 -32.38 16.70 0.07
N LEU A 555 -31.21 16.07 0.18
CA LEU A 555 -30.12 16.52 1.04
C LEU A 555 -29.66 17.93 0.64
N ARG A 556 -29.60 18.24 -0.66
CA ARG A 556 -29.34 19.60 -1.19
C ARG A 556 -30.43 20.62 -0.84
N LEU A 557 -31.68 20.19 -0.72
CA LEU A 557 -32.78 21.02 -0.21
C LEU A 557 -32.76 21.15 1.33
N GLY A 558 -31.74 20.60 2.01
CA GLY A 558 -31.62 20.67 3.46
C GLY A 558 -32.53 19.68 4.19
N ALA A 559 -32.83 18.53 3.56
CA ALA A 559 -33.71 17.52 4.14
C ALA A 559 -33.19 16.08 3.98
N LEU A 560 -33.48 15.23 4.97
CA LEU A 560 -33.21 13.79 4.91
C LEU A 560 -34.53 13.02 4.77
N SER A 561 -34.68 12.26 3.68
CA SER A 561 -35.76 11.27 3.59
C SER A 561 -35.50 10.10 4.53
N SER A 562 -36.58 9.42 4.94
CA SER A 562 -36.51 8.08 5.54
C SER A 562 -37.03 7.05 4.54
N GLY A 563 -36.85 5.76 4.80
CA GLY A 563 -37.36 4.74 3.91
C GLY A 563 -37.10 3.34 4.43
N TYR A 564 -37.53 2.35 3.66
CA TYR A 564 -37.27 0.94 3.91
C TYR A 564 -37.40 0.13 2.62
N GLU A 565 -36.74 -1.01 2.58
CA GLU A 565 -36.87 -1.97 1.48
C GLU A 565 -38.12 -2.85 1.68
N ARG A 566 -38.82 -3.15 0.58
CA ARG A 566 -40.04 -3.95 0.57
C ARG A 566 -39.91 -5.11 -0.42
N ASN A 567 -39.79 -6.32 0.12
CA ASN A 567 -39.78 -7.54 -0.69
C ASN A 567 -41.20 -8.02 -0.99
N ARG A 568 -41.56 -7.99 -2.27
CA ARG A 568 -42.81 -8.49 -2.85
C ARG A 568 -42.55 -9.48 -3.98
N ILE A 569 -41.32 -10.01 -4.11
CA ILE A 569 -40.97 -10.91 -5.22
C ILE A 569 -41.89 -12.13 -5.18
N GLY A 570 -42.62 -12.37 -6.27
CA GLY A 570 -43.65 -13.41 -6.38
C GLY A 570 -45.09 -12.91 -6.22
N ASP A 571 -45.31 -11.71 -5.70
CA ASP A 571 -46.65 -11.11 -5.60
C ASP A 571 -47.20 -10.79 -7.00
N VAL A 572 -48.44 -11.19 -7.27
CA VAL A 572 -49.14 -10.86 -8.51
C VAL A 572 -49.98 -9.60 -8.31
N SER A 573 -49.73 -8.58 -9.13
CA SER A 573 -50.53 -7.35 -9.12
C SER A 573 -51.99 -7.67 -9.45
N PRO A 574 -52.96 -7.33 -8.56
CA PRO A 574 -54.38 -7.63 -8.78
C PRO A 574 -54.99 -6.82 -9.94
N TYR A 575 -54.30 -5.79 -10.44
CA TYR A 575 -54.79 -4.90 -11.50
C TYR A 575 -54.20 -5.20 -12.88
N LYS A 576 -52.96 -5.72 -12.96
CA LYS A 576 -52.25 -5.93 -14.24
C LYS A 576 -51.87 -7.39 -14.50
N ASN A 577 -52.14 -8.30 -13.56
CA ASN A 577 -51.72 -9.71 -13.61
C ASN A 577 -50.21 -9.88 -13.86
N ILE A 578 -49.41 -8.96 -13.31
CA ILE A 578 -47.94 -8.94 -13.42
C ILE A 578 -47.36 -9.44 -12.10
N THR A 579 -46.51 -10.46 -12.17
CA THR A 579 -45.71 -10.93 -11.04
C THR A 579 -44.54 -9.99 -10.78
N THR A 580 -44.40 -9.53 -9.54
CA THR A 580 -43.26 -8.72 -9.08
C THR A 580 -41.99 -9.58 -9.11
N ARG A 581 -40.95 -9.11 -9.81
CA ARG A 581 -39.69 -9.86 -10.01
C ARG A 581 -38.48 -9.26 -9.29
N GLN A 582 -38.64 -8.09 -8.68
CA GLN A 582 -37.58 -7.34 -8.02
C GLN A 582 -38.12 -6.70 -6.74
N THR A 583 -37.23 -6.49 -5.78
CA THR A 583 -37.53 -5.75 -4.56
C THR A 583 -37.74 -4.27 -4.88
N THR A 584 -38.57 -3.58 -4.09
CA THR A 584 -38.79 -2.13 -4.20
C THR A 584 -38.26 -1.40 -2.97
N ALA A 585 -37.78 -0.18 -3.12
CA ALA A 585 -37.49 0.72 -2.02
C ALA A 585 -38.63 1.75 -1.89
N ILE A 586 -39.11 1.94 -0.66
CA ILE A 586 -40.09 2.99 -0.35
C ILE A 586 -39.34 4.12 0.33
N LEU A 587 -39.32 5.29 -0.31
CA LEU A 587 -38.82 6.53 0.25
C LEU A 587 -39.96 7.40 0.74
N ARG A 588 -39.85 7.89 1.98
CA ARG A 588 -40.73 8.89 2.58
C ARG A 588 -40.11 10.27 2.39
N ILE A 589 -40.82 11.12 1.66
CA ILE A 589 -40.38 12.47 1.33
C ILE A 589 -40.82 13.43 2.44
N PRO A 590 -39.89 14.17 3.05
CA PRO A 590 -40.23 15.11 4.10
C PRO A 590 -40.99 16.31 3.53
N ARG A 591 -42.05 16.74 4.23
CA ARG A 591 -42.89 17.88 3.85
C ARG A 591 -42.24 19.22 4.25
N ILE A 592 -41.06 19.48 3.70
CA ILE A 592 -40.41 20.78 3.81
C ILE A 592 -41.12 21.82 2.93
N PRO A 593 -41.00 23.12 3.20
CA PRO A 593 -41.65 24.17 2.40
C PRO A 593 -41.43 24.00 0.89
N GLU A 594 -40.20 23.66 0.48
CA GLU A 594 -39.81 23.46 -0.91
C GLU A 594 -40.61 22.34 -1.61
N ILE A 595 -41.01 21.30 -0.89
CA ILE A 595 -41.82 20.19 -1.42
C ILE A 595 -43.31 20.56 -1.40
N LEU A 596 -43.78 21.28 -0.38
CA LEU A 596 -45.17 21.72 -0.28
C LEU A 596 -45.52 22.78 -1.34
N GLU A 597 -44.55 23.59 -1.77
CA GLU A 597 -44.68 24.48 -2.93
C GLU A 597 -45.08 23.73 -4.20
N MET A 598 -44.57 22.50 -4.38
CA MET A 598 -44.88 21.65 -5.54
C MET A 598 -46.28 21.03 -5.43
N PHE A 599 -46.74 20.77 -4.21
CA PHE A 599 -47.99 20.07 -3.91
C PHE A 599 -48.80 20.84 -2.86
N PRO A 600 -49.41 21.99 -3.22
CA PRO A 600 -50.06 22.89 -2.27
C PRO A 600 -51.26 22.29 -1.53
N ASN A 601 -51.83 21.20 -2.07
CA ASN A 601 -52.92 20.46 -1.44
C ASN A 601 -52.43 19.43 -0.40
N ALA A 602 -51.13 19.20 -0.27
CA ALA A 602 -50.57 18.29 0.73
C ALA A 602 -50.58 18.96 2.12
N PRO A 603 -50.98 18.25 3.20
CA PRO A 603 -51.04 18.85 4.53
C PRO A 603 -49.65 19.21 5.06
N GLU A 604 -49.50 20.35 5.75
CA GLU A 604 -48.24 20.73 6.41
C GLU A 604 -47.77 19.66 7.43
N SER A 605 -46.45 19.54 7.60
CA SER A 605 -45.87 18.74 8.69
C SER A 605 -45.26 19.64 9.76
N ARG A 606 -45.55 19.34 11.04
CA ARG A 606 -44.96 20.03 12.21
C ARG A 606 -43.80 19.25 12.85
N SER A 607 -43.47 18.07 12.33
CA SER A 607 -42.39 17.23 12.87
C SER A 607 -41.60 16.54 11.77
N PHE A 608 -40.27 16.50 11.95
CA PHE A 608 -39.33 15.85 11.05
C PHE A 608 -38.54 14.77 11.81
N THR A 609 -38.08 13.75 11.10
CA THR A 609 -37.22 12.70 11.67
C THR A 609 -35.76 13.16 11.83
N PHE A 610 -35.43 14.33 11.29
CA PHE A 610 -34.12 14.96 11.33
C PHE A 610 -34.22 16.40 11.86
N MET A 611 -33.10 16.95 12.32
CA MET A 611 -32.98 18.34 12.75
C MET A 611 -32.00 19.07 11.82
N ARG A 612 -32.28 20.33 11.48
CA ARG A 612 -31.36 21.22 10.77
C ARG A 612 -30.80 22.27 11.72
N HIS A 613 -29.50 22.51 11.65
CA HIS A 613 -28.80 23.59 12.36
C HIS A 613 -27.56 24.02 11.54
N GLY A 614 -27.47 25.32 11.21
CA GLY A 614 -26.45 25.82 10.29
C GLY A 614 -26.48 25.13 8.91
N ASN A 615 -25.31 24.73 8.43
CA ASN A 615 -25.14 23.97 7.17
C ASN A 615 -25.18 22.44 7.37
N MET A 616 -25.68 21.97 8.53
CA MET A 616 -25.68 20.57 8.92
C MET A 616 -27.09 20.05 9.20
N ILE A 617 -27.28 18.76 8.94
CA ILE A 617 -28.49 17.99 9.21
C ILE A 617 -28.14 16.82 10.13
N TYR A 618 -28.98 16.60 11.13
CA TYR A 618 -28.76 15.64 12.20
C TYR A 618 -29.83 14.56 12.15
N SER A 619 -29.42 13.31 12.06
CA SER A 619 -30.31 12.14 12.05
C SER A 619 -30.01 11.21 13.22
N ARG A 620 -31.04 10.79 13.94
CA ARG A 620 -30.87 10.00 15.15
C ARG A 620 -30.60 8.53 14.83
N ILE A 621 -29.62 7.93 15.50
CA ILE A 621 -29.36 6.48 15.45
C ILE A 621 -30.56 5.74 16.07
N GLN A 622 -31.08 4.75 15.35
CA GLN A 622 -32.17 3.87 15.80
C GLN A 622 -31.63 2.65 16.53
N THR A 623 -30.68 1.97 15.91
CA THR A 623 -30.08 0.74 16.42
C THR A 623 -28.61 0.66 15.99
N ILE A 624 -27.79 0.06 16.85
CA ILE A 624 -26.44 -0.39 16.54
C ILE A 624 -26.40 -1.86 16.92
N THR A 625 -26.05 -2.72 15.97
CA THR A 625 -25.96 -4.17 16.19
C THR A 625 -24.60 -4.67 15.75
N GLU A 626 -24.01 -5.56 16.53
CA GLU A 626 -22.71 -6.16 16.20
C GLU A 626 -22.92 -7.37 15.28
N VAL A 627 -22.17 -7.45 14.20
CA VAL A 627 -22.24 -8.53 13.20
C VAL A 627 -20.84 -9.09 12.93
N ASP A 628 -20.74 -10.40 12.70
CA ASP A 628 -19.51 -11.02 12.21
C ASP A 628 -19.35 -10.75 10.71
N TYR A 629 -18.16 -10.29 10.31
CA TYR A 629 -17.82 -10.05 8.91
C TYR A 629 -16.47 -10.68 8.58
N SER A 630 -16.39 -11.30 7.40
CA SER A 630 -15.14 -11.78 6.79
C SER A 630 -15.16 -11.42 5.32
N GLY A 631 -14.20 -10.60 4.90
CA GLY A 631 -14.06 -10.13 3.53
C GLY A 631 -13.22 -8.86 3.45
N VAL A 632 -13.13 -8.28 2.25
CA VAL A 632 -12.39 -7.03 2.04
C VAL A 632 -13.16 -5.86 2.66
N VAL A 633 -12.43 -4.95 3.29
CA VAL A 633 -12.91 -3.64 3.73
C VAL A 633 -12.18 -2.53 2.98
N HIS A 634 -12.86 -1.39 2.86
CA HIS A 634 -12.45 -0.29 2.02
C HIS A 634 -12.45 1.03 2.79
N ASP A 635 -11.50 1.89 2.41
CA ASP A 635 -11.44 3.30 2.79
C ASP A 635 -10.73 4.07 1.67
N PHE A 636 -10.58 5.39 1.79
CA PHE A 636 -9.74 6.13 0.87
C PHE A 636 -9.22 7.45 1.46
N GLU A 637 -8.02 7.87 1.03
CA GLU A 637 -7.52 9.21 1.31
C GLU A 637 -8.16 10.22 0.36
N ILE A 638 -8.53 11.39 0.89
CA ILE A 638 -9.04 12.53 0.11
C ILE A 638 -8.12 13.75 0.23
N ALA A 639 -8.21 14.67 -0.72
CA ALA A 639 -7.41 15.90 -0.73
C ALA A 639 -7.89 16.97 0.27
N GLY A 640 -9.13 16.85 0.76
CA GLY A 640 -9.82 17.83 1.60
C GLY A 640 -9.71 17.55 3.11
N PRO A 641 -10.73 17.90 3.91
CA PRO A 641 -10.68 17.94 5.40
C PRO A 641 -10.48 16.59 6.09
N HIS A 642 -9.99 15.57 5.36
CA HIS A 642 -9.74 14.23 5.88
C HIS A 642 -11.03 13.49 6.28
N ASP A 643 -12.16 13.81 5.63
CA ASP A 643 -13.46 13.17 5.84
C ASP A 643 -14.28 13.02 4.55
N TYR A 644 -15.32 12.19 4.57
CA TYR A 644 -16.25 12.03 3.44
C TYR A 644 -17.66 11.63 3.91
N VAL A 645 -18.66 11.88 3.07
CA VAL A 645 -20.06 11.57 3.38
C VAL A 645 -20.44 10.19 2.88
N VAL A 646 -20.70 9.30 3.83
CA VAL A 646 -21.33 8.00 3.64
C VAL A 646 -22.85 8.19 3.65
N SER A 647 -23.54 7.71 2.60
CA SER A 647 -24.93 8.10 2.30
C SER A 647 -25.94 7.82 3.43
N HIS A 648 -25.74 6.75 4.21
CA HIS A 648 -26.67 6.32 5.28
C HIS A 648 -26.08 6.43 6.69
N LEU A 649 -24.83 6.87 6.81
CA LEU A 649 -24.12 7.05 8.09
C LEU A 649 -23.77 8.52 8.39
N GLY A 650 -23.61 9.38 7.37
CA GLY A 650 -23.16 10.76 7.54
C GLY A 650 -21.67 10.91 7.28
N VAL A 651 -21.03 11.89 7.91
CA VAL A 651 -19.60 12.14 7.72
C VAL A 651 -18.75 11.12 8.49
N ALA A 652 -17.80 10.51 7.79
CA ALA A 652 -16.77 9.61 8.33
C ALA A 652 -15.37 10.17 8.07
N HIS A 653 -14.42 9.92 8.97
CA HIS A 653 -13.02 10.35 8.83
C HIS A 653 -12.21 9.35 8.01
N ASN A 654 -11.16 9.80 7.30
CA ASN A 654 -10.28 8.89 6.57
C ASN A 654 -9.21 8.23 7.48
N GLY A 655 -8.94 6.94 7.32
CA GLY A 655 -7.84 6.23 7.98
C GLY A 655 -6.47 6.67 7.43
N GLY A 656 -5.50 6.90 8.31
CA GLY A 656 -4.15 7.39 7.95
C GLY A 656 -3.28 6.36 7.20
N GLY A 657 -3.52 6.19 5.90
CA GLY A 657 -2.99 5.10 5.06
C GLY A 657 -1.54 5.18 4.55
N LYS A 658 -0.57 5.78 5.27
CA LYS A 658 0.83 5.80 4.76
C LYS A 658 1.52 4.42 4.79
N ARG A 659 1.22 3.56 5.77
CA ARG A 659 1.65 2.14 5.84
C ARG A 659 0.96 1.41 7.01
N ASN A 660 0.56 0.15 6.81
CA ASN A 660 0.03 -0.70 7.89
C ASN A 660 1.06 -0.87 9.03
N GLY A 661 0.58 -0.94 10.28
CA GLY A 661 1.41 -1.36 11.40
C GLY A 661 1.88 -2.81 11.22
N SER A 662 3.19 -3.05 11.26
CA SER A 662 3.78 -4.37 10.98
C SER A 662 4.71 -4.80 12.11
N PHE A 663 4.26 -5.75 12.92
CA PHE A 663 5.02 -6.25 14.09
C PHE A 663 5.39 -7.72 13.86
N ALA A 664 6.67 -8.05 14.01
CA ALA A 664 7.15 -9.43 14.11
C ALA A 664 7.35 -9.80 15.58
N ILE A 665 6.60 -10.81 16.05
CA ILE A 665 6.69 -11.32 17.41
C ILE A 665 7.69 -12.47 17.45
N TYR A 666 8.65 -12.39 18.37
CA TYR A 666 9.68 -13.39 18.58
C TYR A 666 9.39 -14.20 19.85
N LEU A 667 9.43 -15.53 19.71
CA LEU A 667 9.26 -16.48 20.81
C LEU A 667 10.29 -17.61 20.75
N GLU A 668 10.89 -17.99 21.88
CA GLU A 668 11.74 -19.17 21.97
C GLU A 668 10.90 -20.47 22.05
N PRO A 669 11.34 -21.57 21.42
CA PRO A 669 10.51 -22.78 21.26
C PRO A 669 10.28 -23.57 22.56
N TRP A 670 10.91 -23.21 23.68
CA TRP A 670 10.66 -23.81 24.98
C TRP A 670 9.46 -23.19 25.71
N HIS A 671 8.91 -22.09 25.22
CA HIS A 671 7.79 -21.43 25.88
C HIS A 671 6.53 -22.32 25.90
N ALA A 672 5.81 -22.40 27.02
CA ALA A 672 4.67 -23.31 27.16
C ALA A 672 3.47 -23.01 26.28
N ASP A 673 3.33 -21.79 25.76
CA ASP A 673 2.30 -21.41 24.78
C ASP A 673 2.80 -21.48 23.31
N ILE A 674 3.91 -22.18 23.03
CA ILE A 674 4.53 -22.21 21.68
C ILE A 674 3.62 -22.85 20.62
N GLN A 675 2.83 -23.86 20.99
CA GLN A 675 1.97 -24.55 20.03
C GLN A 675 0.81 -23.66 19.59
N GLU A 676 0.23 -22.89 20.51
CA GLU A 676 -0.76 -21.87 20.21
C GLU A 676 -0.15 -20.74 19.37
N PHE A 677 1.07 -20.31 19.70
CA PHE A 677 1.79 -19.27 18.95
C PHE A 677 1.93 -19.62 17.46
N LEU A 678 2.30 -20.87 17.15
CA LEU A 678 2.44 -21.36 15.76
C LEU A 678 1.13 -21.37 14.98
N ARG A 679 -0.02 -21.33 15.67
CA ARG A 679 -1.36 -21.37 15.08
C ARG A 679 -1.98 -20.00 14.85
N LEU A 680 -1.41 -18.93 15.41
CA LEU A 680 -2.01 -17.59 15.42
C LEU A 680 -2.24 -17.00 14.01
N LYS A 681 -1.42 -17.38 13.03
CA LYS A 681 -1.51 -16.90 11.64
C LYS A 681 -2.26 -17.85 10.70
N LEU A 682 -2.67 -19.03 11.16
CA LEU A 682 -3.38 -20.01 10.32
C LEU A 682 -4.72 -19.43 9.86
N ASN A 683 -5.14 -19.79 8.66
CA ASN A 683 -6.41 -19.29 8.12
C ASN A 683 -7.61 -19.97 8.80
N ASN A 684 -7.43 -21.20 9.25
CA ASN A 684 -8.46 -22.10 9.77
C ASN A 684 -8.45 -22.14 11.30
N GLY A 685 -9.60 -22.39 11.93
CA GLY A 685 -9.80 -22.57 13.38
C GLY A 685 -10.47 -21.37 14.07
N SER A 686 -10.49 -21.35 15.42
CA SER A 686 -11.24 -20.33 16.18
C SER A 686 -10.60 -18.95 16.08
N GLU A 687 -11.40 -17.93 15.71
CA GLU A 687 -10.95 -16.53 15.62
C GLU A 687 -10.43 -15.97 16.96
N GLU A 688 -10.94 -16.48 18.09
CA GLU A 688 -10.48 -16.06 19.41
C GLU A 688 -9.01 -16.44 19.70
N GLU A 689 -8.47 -17.34 18.89
CA GLU A 689 -7.11 -17.85 18.95
C GLU A 689 -6.26 -17.39 17.76
N ARG A 690 -6.62 -16.28 17.09
CA ARG A 690 -5.93 -15.80 15.88
C ARG A 690 -5.48 -14.34 16.01
N ALA A 691 -4.38 -14.03 15.34
CA ALA A 691 -3.78 -12.70 15.25
C ALA A 691 -2.99 -12.58 13.91
N ARG A 692 -3.71 -12.59 12.80
CA ARG A 692 -3.13 -12.78 11.45
C ARG A 692 -2.33 -11.59 10.92
N ASP A 693 -2.57 -10.40 11.45
CA ASP A 693 -1.91 -9.14 11.04
C ASP A 693 -0.51 -9.01 11.64
N LEU A 694 -0.21 -9.81 12.66
CA LEU A 694 1.15 -9.95 13.20
C LEU A 694 1.97 -10.92 12.35
N PHE A 695 3.28 -10.74 12.37
CA PHE A 695 4.26 -11.70 11.86
C PHE A 695 4.85 -12.48 13.03
N TYR A 696 5.29 -13.71 12.77
CA TYR A 696 5.78 -14.61 13.81
C TYR A 696 7.17 -15.10 13.47
N ALA A 697 8.01 -15.19 14.49
CA ALA A 697 9.40 -15.62 14.38
C ALA A 697 9.78 -16.50 15.57
N LEU A 698 10.55 -17.55 15.30
CA LEU A 698 11.16 -18.39 16.31
C LEU A 698 12.60 -17.95 16.56
N TRP A 699 12.92 -17.76 17.84
CA TRP A 699 14.28 -17.52 18.31
C TRP A 699 14.86 -18.85 18.82
N LEU A 700 15.55 -19.57 17.92
CA LEU A 700 15.88 -20.98 18.09
C LEU A 700 17.25 -21.18 18.78
N PRO A 701 17.31 -21.82 19.97
CA PRO A 701 18.55 -22.31 20.54
C PRO A 701 19.06 -23.56 19.80
N ASP A 702 20.38 -23.73 19.72
CA ASP A 702 21.07 -24.89 19.14
C ASP A 702 20.56 -26.20 19.77
N LEU A 703 20.31 -26.19 21.09
CA LEU A 703 19.80 -27.36 21.82
C LEU A 703 18.47 -27.89 21.24
N PHE A 704 17.57 -27.02 20.78
CA PHE A 704 16.32 -27.49 20.17
C PHE A 704 16.61 -28.26 18.88
N MET A 705 17.47 -27.72 18.02
CA MET A 705 17.88 -28.38 16.77
C MET A 705 18.61 -29.71 17.03
N GLU A 706 19.47 -29.77 18.04
CA GLU A 706 20.11 -31.01 18.52
C GLU A 706 19.07 -32.05 18.93
N ARG A 707 18.10 -31.67 19.79
CA ARG A 707 17.05 -32.59 20.27
C ARG A 707 16.13 -33.05 19.12
N VAL A 708 15.87 -32.22 18.10
CA VAL A 708 15.10 -32.64 16.90
C VAL A 708 15.90 -33.67 16.08
N ARG A 709 17.19 -33.42 15.83
CA ARG A 709 18.09 -34.34 15.09
C ARG A 709 18.19 -35.68 15.80
N ASP A 710 18.37 -35.67 17.11
CA ASP A 710 18.70 -36.84 17.91
C ASP A 710 17.44 -37.59 18.41
N GLY A 711 16.23 -37.15 18.02
CA GLY A 711 14.96 -37.79 18.44
C GLY A 711 14.66 -37.62 19.93
N GLY A 712 15.27 -36.60 20.56
CA GLY A 712 15.18 -36.30 21.98
C GLY A 712 13.82 -35.73 22.41
N ASN A 713 13.67 -35.60 23.73
CA ASN A 713 12.52 -34.92 24.33
C ASN A 713 12.80 -33.41 24.40
N TRP A 714 11.72 -32.63 24.37
CA TRP A 714 11.70 -31.19 24.53
C TRP A 714 10.67 -30.83 25.60
N THR A 715 11.14 -30.13 26.63
CA THR A 715 10.35 -29.66 27.75
C THR A 715 9.92 -28.22 27.53
N LEU A 716 8.63 -27.97 27.73
CA LEU A 716 8.03 -26.64 27.67
C LEU A 716 7.91 -26.04 29.08
N PHE A 717 8.28 -24.77 29.22
CA PHE A 717 8.34 -24.07 30.49
C PHE A 717 7.50 -22.78 30.46
N CYS A 718 6.98 -22.39 31.63
CA CYS A 718 6.54 -21.02 31.85
C CYS A 718 7.73 -20.19 32.37
N PRO A 719 8.01 -19.00 31.80
CA PRO A 719 9.13 -18.18 32.25
C PRO A 719 9.01 -17.72 33.72
N SER A 720 7.81 -17.68 34.29
CA SER A 720 7.62 -17.39 35.72
C SER A 720 8.09 -18.53 36.66
N GLU A 721 8.23 -19.75 36.13
CA GLU A 721 8.64 -20.96 36.86
C GLU A 721 10.09 -21.34 36.54
N ALA A 722 10.52 -21.09 35.30
CA ALA A 722 11.87 -21.28 34.78
C ALA A 722 12.47 -19.95 34.25
N PRO A 723 12.72 -18.96 35.12
CA PRO A 723 13.21 -17.64 34.71
C PRO A 723 14.65 -17.70 34.19
N GLY A 724 15.05 -16.71 33.39
CA GLY A 724 16.43 -16.54 32.93
C GLY A 724 16.82 -17.33 31.69
N LEU A 725 15.98 -18.26 31.18
CA LEU A 725 16.26 -18.98 29.93
C LEU A 725 16.47 -18.05 28.72
N ALA A 726 15.74 -16.93 28.67
CA ALA A 726 15.89 -15.91 27.63
C ALA A 726 17.15 -15.03 27.81
N ASP A 727 17.82 -15.11 28.96
CA ASP A 727 18.96 -14.27 29.35
C ASP A 727 20.31 -14.99 29.24
N VAL A 728 20.31 -16.25 28.75
CA VAL A 728 21.50 -17.08 28.57
C VAL A 728 21.50 -17.72 27.18
N VAL A 729 22.69 -18.10 26.69
CA VAL A 729 22.90 -18.65 25.33
C VAL A 729 23.87 -19.84 25.38
N GLY A 730 23.89 -20.66 24.32
CA GLY A 730 24.83 -21.76 24.13
C GLY A 730 24.86 -22.75 25.30
N ASP A 731 26.06 -23.07 25.80
CA ASP A 731 26.26 -24.05 26.86
C ASP A 731 25.61 -23.62 28.19
N GLU A 732 25.56 -22.32 28.47
CA GLU A 732 24.90 -21.79 29.66
C GLU A 732 23.38 -21.99 29.59
N PHE A 733 22.78 -21.75 28.41
CA PHE A 733 21.38 -22.07 28.15
C PHE A 733 21.11 -23.57 28.33
N LYS A 734 21.96 -24.42 27.75
CA LYS A 734 21.83 -25.88 27.85
C LYS A 734 21.86 -26.36 29.29
N ALA A 735 22.85 -25.90 30.07
CA ALA A 735 22.97 -26.26 31.49
C ALA A 735 21.77 -25.78 32.31
N LEU A 736 21.28 -24.56 32.08
CA LEU A 736 20.13 -24.02 32.78
C LEU A 736 18.83 -24.78 32.43
N TYR A 737 18.63 -25.06 31.14
CA TYR A 737 17.49 -25.81 30.64
C TYR A 737 17.44 -27.22 31.23
N GLU A 738 18.54 -27.97 31.15
CA GLU A 738 18.64 -29.34 31.66
C GLU A 738 18.51 -29.40 33.19
N ARG A 739 19.00 -28.38 33.90
CA ARG A 739 18.74 -28.23 35.33
C ARG A 739 17.24 -28.10 35.62
N TYR A 740 16.51 -27.28 34.87
CA TYR A 740 15.06 -27.14 35.06
C TYR A 740 14.27 -28.38 34.65
N GLU A 741 14.75 -29.16 33.68
CA GLU A 741 14.23 -30.51 33.40
C GLU A 741 14.41 -31.42 34.63
N ALA A 742 15.62 -31.46 35.22
CA ALA A 742 15.92 -32.29 36.38
C ALA A 742 15.17 -31.88 37.66
N GLU A 743 14.92 -30.59 37.84
CA GLU A 743 14.13 -30.05 38.96
C GLU A 743 12.61 -30.25 38.78
N GLY A 744 12.16 -30.78 37.64
CA GLY A 744 10.74 -31.04 37.37
C GLY A 744 9.91 -29.77 37.18
N ARG A 745 10.52 -28.66 36.74
CA ARG A 745 9.81 -27.37 36.50
C ARG A 745 9.05 -27.32 35.16
N GLY A 746 9.20 -28.35 34.33
CA GLY A 746 8.55 -28.44 33.03
C GLY A 746 7.04 -28.60 33.17
N ARG A 747 6.29 -27.91 32.31
CA ARG A 747 4.83 -28.04 32.25
C ARG A 747 4.38 -29.17 31.35
N THR A 748 5.07 -29.33 30.23
CA THR A 748 4.77 -30.36 29.23
C THR A 748 6.09 -30.88 28.67
N VAL A 749 6.21 -32.20 28.53
CA VAL A 749 7.35 -32.84 27.84
C VAL A 749 6.80 -33.52 26.60
N LEU A 750 7.39 -33.23 25.45
CA LEU A 750 7.01 -33.80 24.15
C LEU A 750 8.24 -34.20 23.35
N LYS A 751 8.07 -34.91 22.24
CA LYS A 751 9.17 -35.19 21.31
C LYS A 751 9.55 -33.93 20.55
N ALA A 752 10.82 -33.54 20.53
CA ALA A 752 11.26 -32.32 19.82
C ALA A 752 10.79 -32.30 18.35
N GLN A 753 10.82 -33.44 17.68
CA GLN A 753 10.33 -33.62 16.31
C GLN A 753 8.83 -33.31 16.13
N LYS A 754 8.00 -33.56 17.15
CA LYS A 754 6.58 -33.21 17.10
C LYS A 754 6.39 -31.70 16.97
N LEU A 755 7.08 -30.92 17.83
CA LEU A 755 7.04 -29.46 17.73
C LEU A 755 7.64 -28.99 16.41
N TRP A 756 8.72 -29.63 15.94
CA TRP A 756 9.31 -29.32 14.64
C TRP A 756 8.32 -29.47 13.48
N PHE A 757 7.54 -30.55 13.43
CA PHE A 757 6.52 -30.70 12.39
C PHE A 757 5.44 -29.62 12.46
N GLU A 758 5.03 -29.19 13.66
CA GLU A 758 4.10 -28.06 13.82
C GLU A 758 4.68 -26.73 13.30
N VAL A 759 6.01 -26.53 13.43
CA VAL A 759 6.71 -25.38 12.81
C VAL A 759 6.63 -25.45 11.29
N LEU A 760 6.88 -26.63 10.71
CA LEU A 760 6.82 -26.82 9.26
C LEU A 760 5.41 -26.67 8.71
N ASP A 761 4.39 -27.17 9.40
CA ASP A 761 2.99 -26.99 9.04
C ASP A 761 2.62 -25.52 8.92
N SER A 762 2.98 -24.73 9.94
CA SER A 762 2.77 -23.28 9.95
C SER A 762 3.47 -22.60 8.76
N GLN A 763 4.72 -22.99 8.45
CA GLN A 763 5.45 -22.45 7.31
C GLN A 763 4.84 -22.82 5.96
N ILE A 764 4.37 -24.05 5.80
CA ILE A 764 3.72 -24.52 4.57
C ILE A 764 2.43 -23.74 4.33
N GLU A 765 1.62 -23.52 5.38
CA GLU A 765 0.33 -22.84 5.27
C GLU A 765 0.46 -21.31 5.14
N THR A 766 1.40 -20.70 5.87
CA THR A 766 1.45 -19.24 6.05
C THR A 766 2.73 -18.57 5.54
N GLY A 767 3.75 -19.34 5.18
CA GLY A 767 5.10 -18.85 4.87
C GLY A 767 5.94 -18.44 6.09
N THR A 768 5.39 -18.56 7.31
CA THR A 768 5.99 -18.19 8.61
C THR A 768 5.75 -19.31 9.64
N PRO A 769 6.47 -19.42 10.77
CA PRO A 769 7.35 -18.42 11.36
C PRO A 769 8.69 -18.27 10.63
N TYR A 770 9.30 -17.10 10.81
CA TYR A 770 10.73 -16.89 10.51
C TYR A 770 11.56 -17.77 11.44
N LEU A 771 12.71 -18.27 10.99
CA LEU A 771 13.62 -19.04 11.84
C LEU A 771 14.94 -18.28 12.00
N VAL A 772 15.21 -17.84 13.23
CA VAL A 772 16.45 -17.12 13.57
C VAL A 772 17.14 -17.86 14.71
N TYR A 773 18.42 -18.19 14.51
CA TYR A 773 19.20 -19.02 15.43
C TYR A 773 19.84 -18.15 16.51
N LYS A 774 19.28 -18.23 17.73
CA LYS A 774 19.66 -17.47 18.93
C LYS A 774 21.16 -17.52 19.19
N ASP A 775 21.74 -18.71 19.13
CA ASP A 775 23.13 -18.93 19.51
C ASP A 775 24.09 -18.39 18.45
N ALA A 776 23.80 -18.61 17.16
CA ALA A 776 24.58 -18.00 16.08
C ALA A 776 24.47 -16.46 16.08
N ALA A 777 23.28 -15.92 16.37
CA ALA A 777 23.05 -14.48 16.46
C ALA A 777 23.88 -13.84 17.60
N ASN A 778 23.88 -14.46 18.78
CA ASN A 778 24.61 -13.94 19.95
C ASN A 778 26.13 -14.17 19.87
N LYS A 779 26.58 -15.40 19.59
CA LYS A 779 28.01 -15.77 19.52
C LYS A 779 28.79 -14.99 18.44
N LYS A 780 28.07 -14.45 17.45
CA LYS A 780 28.64 -13.76 16.28
C LYS A 780 28.19 -12.30 16.17
N SER A 781 27.83 -11.68 17.29
CA SER A 781 27.50 -10.25 17.36
C SER A 781 28.62 -9.47 18.02
N ASN A 782 28.92 -8.29 17.47
CA ASN A 782 29.85 -7.35 18.12
C ASN A 782 29.23 -6.69 19.37
N GLN A 783 27.91 -6.80 19.58
CA GLN A 783 27.22 -6.30 20.77
C GLN A 783 27.12 -7.32 21.92
N GLN A 784 27.77 -8.49 21.82
CA GLN A 784 27.69 -9.52 22.86
C GLN A 784 28.21 -9.06 24.24
N ASN A 785 28.94 -7.95 24.32
CA ASN A 785 29.41 -7.34 25.56
C ASN A 785 28.33 -6.53 26.30
N VAL A 786 27.23 -6.15 25.63
CA VAL A 786 26.16 -5.34 26.22
C VAL A 786 25.11 -6.21 26.91
N GLY A 787 24.85 -7.39 26.37
CA GLY A 787 23.92 -8.37 26.94
C GLY A 787 23.45 -9.39 25.90
N VAL A 788 22.53 -10.27 26.31
CA VAL A 788 21.93 -11.26 25.42
C VAL A 788 20.90 -10.62 24.51
N ILE A 789 21.10 -10.80 23.20
CA ILE A 789 20.18 -10.40 22.14
C ILE A 789 19.03 -11.40 22.08
N LYS A 790 17.79 -10.90 22.09
CA LYS A 790 16.57 -11.69 22.28
C LYS A 790 15.67 -11.77 21.05
N SER A 791 15.92 -10.98 20.01
CA SER A 791 15.16 -11.05 18.76
C SER A 791 15.93 -10.44 17.61
N SER A 792 15.32 -10.54 16.43
CA SER A 792 15.62 -9.69 15.29
C SER A 792 14.48 -8.68 15.05
N ASN A 793 14.57 -7.84 14.02
CA ASN A 793 13.51 -6.93 13.57
C ASN A 793 12.41 -7.61 12.73
N LEU A 794 11.51 -6.82 12.14
CA LEU A 794 10.45 -7.24 11.21
C LEU A 794 10.94 -8.11 10.04
N CYS A 795 12.12 -7.85 9.48
CA CYS A 795 12.63 -8.50 8.27
C CYS A 795 13.77 -9.52 8.53
N SER A 796 14.06 -9.81 9.80
CA SER A 796 15.06 -10.80 10.21
C SER A 796 16.52 -10.53 9.79
N GLU A 797 16.91 -9.28 9.50
CA GLU A 797 18.30 -8.89 9.16
C GLU A 797 19.02 -8.15 10.29
N ILE A 798 18.31 -7.61 11.26
CA ILE A 798 18.89 -6.78 12.34
C ILE A 798 19.04 -7.57 13.63
N ILE A 799 20.27 -7.64 14.14
CA ILE A 799 20.62 -8.41 15.34
C ILE A 799 21.24 -7.46 16.35
N GLU A 800 20.37 -6.75 17.06
CA GLU A 800 20.74 -5.69 18.00
C GLU A 800 20.17 -5.99 19.40
N TYR A 801 20.91 -5.57 20.43
CA TYR A 801 20.48 -5.69 21.81
C TYR A 801 19.26 -4.79 22.11
N SER A 802 18.29 -5.32 22.84
CA SER A 802 17.13 -4.59 23.35
C SER A 802 16.83 -4.98 24.80
N SER A 803 16.37 -4.01 25.58
CA SER A 803 15.93 -4.17 26.97
C SER A 803 14.72 -3.27 27.24
N PRO A 804 14.04 -3.39 28.39
CA PRO A 804 12.97 -2.46 28.78
C PRO A 804 13.39 -0.98 28.73
N GLU A 805 14.67 -0.70 28.88
CA GLU A 805 15.28 0.62 28.88
C GLU A 805 15.83 1.05 27.51
N GLU A 806 15.95 0.13 26.57
CA GLU A 806 16.62 0.32 25.29
C GLU A 806 15.86 -0.38 24.15
N THR A 807 15.28 0.42 23.27
CA THR A 807 14.69 -0.06 22.01
C THR A 807 15.72 0.12 20.91
N ALA A 808 16.18 -0.98 20.31
CA ALA A 808 17.19 -0.90 19.25
C ALA A 808 16.62 -0.22 18.01
N VAL A 809 17.46 0.46 17.23
CA VAL A 809 17.04 1.30 16.10
C VAL A 809 17.95 1.07 14.91
N CYS A 810 17.33 0.77 13.77
CA CYS A 810 18.07 0.47 12.55
C CYS A 810 18.06 1.61 11.54
N ASN A 811 19.25 2.02 11.10
CA ASN A 811 19.51 3.07 10.12
C ASN A 811 20.06 2.44 8.83
N LEU A 812 19.28 2.51 7.74
CA LEU A 812 19.46 1.63 6.58
C LEU A 812 19.79 2.37 5.27
N ALA A 813 20.69 1.78 4.49
CA ALA A 813 20.94 2.13 3.09
C ALA A 813 21.42 0.92 2.30
N SER A 814 21.26 0.93 0.98
CA SER A 814 21.63 -0.20 0.11
C SER A 814 22.51 0.24 -1.04
N MET A 815 23.58 -0.54 -1.29
CA MET A 815 24.48 -0.35 -2.43
C MET A 815 23.86 -0.94 -3.70
N ALA A 816 23.89 -0.19 -4.80
CA ALA A 816 23.39 -0.64 -6.09
C ALA A 816 24.50 -1.34 -6.89
N LEU A 817 24.67 -2.64 -6.63
CA LEU A 817 25.79 -3.42 -7.15
C LEU A 817 26.00 -3.32 -8.68
N PRO A 818 24.95 -3.28 -9.53
CA PRO A 818 25.13 -3.22 -10.99
C PRO A 818 25.87 -1.99 -11.49
N THR A 819 25.83 -0.89 -10.74
CA THR A 819 26.49 0.37 -11.13
C THR A 819 28.02 0.32 -11.01
N PHE A 820 28.54 -0.71 -10.35
CA PHE A 820 29.98 -0.96 -10.20
C PHE A 820 30.49 -1.96 -11.24
N VAL A 821 29.66 -2.45 -12.16
CA VAL A 821 30.15 -3.26 -13.29
C VAL A 821 30.63 -2.34 -14.42
N ARG A 822 31.92 -2.42 -14.75
CA ARG A 822 32.57 -1.67 -15.84
C ARG A 822 33.43 -2.60 -16.67
N ASP A 823 33.36 -2.48 -17.99
CA ASP A 823 34.20 -3.21 -18.94
C ASP A 823 34.25 -4.74 -18.69
N GLY A 824 33.12 -5.32 -18.27
CA GLY A 824 32.99 -6.75 -17.98
C GLY A 824 33.60 -7.20 -16.64
N ALA A 825 33.92 -6.29 -15.72
CA ALA A 825 34.44 -6.58 -14.39
C ALA A 825 33.77 -5.73 -13.30
N PHE A 826 33.91 -6.13 -12.03
CA PHE A 826 33.40 -5.38 -10.89
C PHE A 826 34.47 -4.41 -10.34
N ASP A 827 34.14 -3.11 -10.29
CA ASP A 827 34.99 -2.03 -9.76
C ASP A 827 34.95 -2.00 -8.23
N PHE A 828 35.81 -2.81 -7.61
CA PHE A 828 35.92 -2.86 -6.15
C PHE A 828 36.45 -1.57 -5.53
N ALA A 829 37.30 -0.81 -6.23
CA ALA A 829 37.84 0.44 -5.70
C ALA A 829 36.75 1.50 -5.57
N GLY A 830 36.02 1.77 -6.66
CA GLY A 830 34.88 2.70 -6.65
C GLY A 830 33.76 2.23 -5.71
N PHE A 831 33.57 0.92 -5.56
CA PHE A 831 32.63 0.35 -4.59
C PHE A 831 33.01 0.69 -3.14
N ARG A 832 34.28 0.51 -2.75
CA ARG A 832 34.76 0.85 -1.39
C ARG A 832 34.61 2.35 -1.10
N GLU A 833 34.89 3.21 -2.07
CA GLU A 833 34.71 4.66 -1.93
C GLU A 833 33.24 5.02 -1.66
N ALA A 834 32.31 4.44 -2.41
CA ALA A 834 30.89 4.65 -2.21
C ALA A 834 30.42 4.12 -0.84
N VAL A 835 30.89 2.95 -0.41
CA VAL A 835 30.59 2.40 0.92
C VAL A 835 31.03 3.36 2.03
N ALA A 836 32.21 3.97 1.91
CA ALA A 836 32.71 4.93 2.90
C ALA A 836 31.78 6.16 3.03
N VAL A 837 31.25 6.67 1.91
CA VAL A 837 30.27 7.77 1.94
C VAL A 837 28.99 7.34 2.65
N VAL A 838 28.45 6.17 2.33
CA VAL A 838 27.21 5.69 2.94
C VAL A 838 27.36 5.49 4.44
N VAL A 839 28.50 4.97 4.91
CA VAL A 839 28.78 4.79 6.34
C VAL A 839 28.79 6.13 7.08
N ARG A 840 29.41 7.18 6.49
CA ARG A 840 29.34 8.54 7.04
C ARG A 840 27.91 9.07 7.09
N ASN A 841 27.15 8.89 6.02
CA ASN A 841 25.76 9.33 5.95
C ASN A 841 24.89 8.63 7.00
N LEU A 842 25.01 7.30 7.15
CA LEU A 842 24.25 6.54 8.14
C LEU A 842 24.66 6.89 9.57
N ASN A 843 25.95 7.14 9.83
CA ASN A 843 26.37 7.67 11.13
C ASN A 843 25.73 9.04 11.41
N ARG A 844 25.63 9.90 10.39
CA ARG A 844 25.00 11.22 10.51
C ARG A 844 23.49 11.12 10.73
N VAL A 845 22.81 10.15 10.11
CA VAL A 845 21.39 9.86 10.34
C VAL A 845 21.10 9.70 11.84
N ILE A 846 21.95 9.00 12.58
CA ILE A 846 21.79 8.77 14.03
C ILE A 846 21.65 10.10 14.79
N ASP A 847 22.42 11.12 14.43
CA ASP A 847 22.46 12.37 15.18
C ASP A 847 21.27 13.29 14.88
N ILE A 848 20.75 13.25 13.65
CA ILE A 848 19.67 14.16 13.20
C ILE A 848 18.27 13.52 13.24
N ASN A 849 18.20 12.21 13.51
CA ASN A 849 16.96 11.46 13.55
C ASN A 849 16.04 11.96 14.68
N TYR A 850 14.75 12.05 14.36
CA TYR A 850 13.69 12.20 15.34
C TYR A 850 13.35 10.82 15.93
N TYR A 851 13.50 10.68 17.24
CA TYR A 851 13.24 9.45 17.97
C TYR A 851 11.82 9.46 18.58
N PRO A 852 10.96 8.47 18.25
CA PRO A 852 9.60 8.42 18.77
C PRO A 852 9.50 8.26 20.30
N THR A 853 10.48 7.57 20.92
CA THR A 853 10.57 7.38 22.37
C THR A 853 12.00 7.59 22.88
N GLU A 854 12.19 7.81 24.18
CA GLU A 854 13.52 8.03 24.77
C GLU A 854 14.39 6.76 24.72
N GLU A 855 13.79 5.58 24.86
CA GLU A 855 14.48 4.28 24.77
C GLU A 855 15.11 4.09 23.38
N THR A 856 14.43 4.54 22.31
CA THR A 856 14.97 4.50 20.94
C THR A 856 16.17 5.43 20.78
N ARG A 857 16.11 6.64 21.35
CA ARG A 857 17.22 7.59 21.34
C ARG A 857 18.42 7.04 22.10
N ARG A 858 18.18 6.54 23.31
CA ARG A 858 19.21 6.03 24.21
C ARG A 858 20.02 4.92 23.57
N SER A 859 19.35 3.89 23.03
CA SER A 859 20.03 2.76 22.39
C SER A 859 20.86 3.21 21.19
N ASN A 860 20.26 4.01 20.28
CA ASN A 860 20.95 4.42 19.06
C ASN A 860 22.14 5.34 19.35
N MET A 861 22.07 6.23 20.34
CA MET A 861 23.20 7.07 20.74
C MET A 861 24.30 6.30 21.45
N ARG A 862 23.94 5.24 22.21
CA ARG A 862 24.88 4.45 23.01
C ARG A 862 25.70 3.47 22.16
N HIS A 863 25.08 2.85 21.17
CA HIS A 863 25.69 1.79 20.36
C HIS A 863 25.97 2.21 18.91
N ARG A 864 25.22 3.19 18.41
CA ARG A 864 25.34 3.76 17.05
C ARG A 864 25.33 2.72 15.92
N PRO A 865 24.43 1.71 15.93
CA PRO A 865 24.39 0.71 14.87
C PRO A 865 23.88 1.30 13.55
N ILE A 866 24.41 0.78 12.44
CA ILE A 866 23.93 1.03 11.09
C ILE A 866 23.77 -0.30 10.34
N GLY A 867 22.98 -0.29 9.27
CA GLY A 867 22.75 -1.45 8.42
C GLY A 867 22.94 -1.10 6.94
N LEU A 868 24.13 -1.42 6.44
CA LEU A 868 24.44 -1.36 5.01
C LEU A 868 24.03 -2.68 4.34
N GLY A 869 23.17 -2.58 3.33
CA GLY A 869 22.76 -3.69 2.49
C GLY A 869 23.20 -3.53 1.03
N VAL A 870 22.67 -4.40 0.19
CA VAL A 870 22.92 -4.40 -1.26
C VAL A 870 21.60 -4.52 -2.01
N GLN A 871 21.62 -4.23 -3.32
CA GLN A 871 20.57 -4.55 -4.26
C GLN A 871 21.16 -4.87 -5.63
N GLY A 872 20.45 -5.65 -6.43
CA GLY A 872 20.84 -6.02 -7.79
C GLY A 872 21.97 -7.03 -7.88
N LEU A 873 22.07 -8.02 -6.98
CA LEU A 873 23.07 -9.09 -7.12
C LEU A 873 22.82 -9.95 -8.37
N ALA A 874 21.56 -10.32 -8.64
CA ALA A 874 21.20 -11.07 -9.85
C ALA A 874 21.54 -10.31 -11.14
N ASP A 875 21.33 -8.99 -11.15
CA ASP A 875 21.70 -8.10 -12.23
C ASP A 875 23.22 -8.14 -12.50
N VAL A 876 24.06 -8.12 -11.46
CA VAL A 876 25.52 -8.24 -11.61
C VAL A 876 25.90 -9.56 -12.26
N PHE A 877 25.31 -10.67 -11.82
CA PHE A 877 25.57 -11.98 -12.42
C PHE A 877 25.12 -12.05 -13.89
N ALA A 878 23.98 -11.43 -14.24
CA ALA A 878 23.54 -11.32 -15.62
C ALA A 878 24.51 -10.47 -16.47
N LEU A 879 24.93 -9.30 -15.96
CA LEU A 879 25.87 -8.39 -16.64
C LEU A 879 27.25 -9.03 -16.86
N LEU A 880 27.74 -9.80 -15.90
CA LEU A 880 29.02 -10.50 -15.96
C LEU A 880 28.93 -11.90 -16.60
N ARG A 881 27.76 -12.31 -17.09
CA ARG A 881 27.53 -13.60 -17.76
C ARG A 881 27.82 -14.81 -16.85
N MET A 882 27.58 -14.66 -15.56
CA MET A 882 27.86 -15.69 -14.55
C MET A 882 26.56 -16.42 -14.16
N PRO A 883 26.26 -17.61 -14.71
CA PRO A 883 25.11 -18.38 -14.25
C PRO A 883 25.29 -18.76 -12.77
N TRP A 884 24.19 -18.78 -12.02
CA TRP A 884 24.20 -19.14 -10.59
C TRP A 884 24.75 -20.55 -10.34
N GLU A 885 24.45 -21.47 -11.26
CA GLU A 885 24.82 -22.88 -11.18
C GLU A 885 25.38 -23.34 -12.54
N ILE A 886 26.33 -24.26 -12.48
CA ILE A 886 26.93 -24.90 -13.65
C ILE A 886 26.81 -26.42 -13.55
N GLN A 887 27.03 -27.11 -14.67
CA GLN A 887 27.17 -28.57 -14.69
C GLN A 887 28.65 -28.93 -14.47
N ASP A 888 28.91 -29.76 -13.46
CA ASP A 888 30.23 -30.32 -13.18
C ASP A 888 30.10 -31.83 -12.93
N GLY A 889 30.79 -32.66 -13.71
CA GLY A 889 30.72 -34.12 -13.61
C GLY A 889 29.30 -34.70 -13.69
N GLY A 890 28.40 -34.08 -14.48
CA GLY A 890 26.99 -34.47 -14.59
C GLY A 890 26.09 -34.05 -13.42
N ARG A 891 26.59 -33.21 -12.50
CA ARG A 891 25.84 -32.67 -11.37
C ARG A 891 25.74 -31.16 -11.45
N THR A 892 24.56 -30.62 -11.15
CA THR A 892 24.37 -29.18 -10.95
C THR A 892 25.03 -28.75 -9.63
N VAL A 893 26.03 -27.88 -9.70
CA VAL A 893 26.75 -27.27 -8.58
C VAL A 893 26.68 -25.75 -8.66
N VAL A 894 26.91 -25.05 -7.53
CA VAL A 894 27.03 -23.59 -7.55
C VAL A 894 28.26 -23.18 -8.38
N ASN A 895 28.13 -22.12 -9.18
CA ASN A 895 29.23 -21.61 -9.97
C ASN A 895 30.35 -21.04 -9.06
N PRO A 896 31.60 -21.55 -9.15
CA PRO A 896 32.71 -21.04 -8.34
C PRO A 896 33.00 -19.56 -8.54
N GLU A 897 32.76 -19.00 -9.73
CA GLU A 897 32.93 -17.58 -10.01
C GLU A 897 31.91 -16.73 -9.25
N VAL A 898 30.65 -17.18 -9.19
CA VAL A 898 29.57 -16.57 -8.40
C VAL A 898 29.91 -16.61 -6.90
N VAL A 899 30.41 -17.73 -6.41
CA VAL A 899 30.88 -17.87 -5.02
C VAL A 899 31.98 -16.86 -4.71
N SER A 900 33.01 -16.79 -5.57
CA SER A 900 34.14 -15.88 -5.42
C SER A 900 33.68 -14.42 -5.42
N LEU A 901 32.88 -14.01 -6.41
CA LEU A 901 32.39 -12.64 -6.53
C LEU A 901 31.50 -12.24 -5.35
N ASN A 902 30.59 -13.12 -4.92
CA ASN A 902 29.77 -12.90 -3.72
C ASN A 902 30.66 -12.66 -2.49
N LYS A 903 31.66 -13.53 -2.23
CA LYS A 903 32.60 -13.32 -1.10
C LYS A 903 33.32 -11.98 -1.19
N ARG A 904 33.87 -11.66 -2.37
CA ARG A 904 34.63 -10.43 -2.60
C ARG A 904 33.77 -9.19 -2.39
N ILE A 905 32.56 -9.11 -2.95
CA ILE A 905 31.65 -7.97 -2.77
C ILE A 905 31.42 -7.68 -1.28
N PHE A 906 31.07 -8.70 -0.50
CA PHE A 906 30.80 -8.52 0.92
C PHE A 906 32.06 -8.27 1.76
N ALA A 907 33.20 -8.88 1.39
CA ALA A 907 34.50 -8.61 2.01
C ALA A 907 34.92 -7.14 1.81
N HIS A 908 34.85 -6.63 0.58
CA HIS A 908 35.16 -5.22 0.25
C HIS A 908 34.20 -4.25 0.93
N MET A 909 32.90 -4.58 0.98
CA MET A 909 31.91 -3.77 1.68
C MET A 909 32.20 -3.69 3.18
N TYR A 910 32.43 -4.85 3.82
CA TYR A 910 32.71 -4.90 5.25
C TYR A 910 34.03 -4.21 5.61
N TYR A 911 35.08 -4.41 4.82
CA TYR A 911 36.37 -3.74 4.99
C TYR A 911 36.21 -2.21 4.97
N ALA A 912 35.59 -1.68 3.91
CA ALA A 912 35.40 -0.24 3.77
C ALA A 912 34.51 0.34 4.89
N ALA A 913 33.50 -0.40 5.33
CA ALA A 913 32.64 0.03 6.42
C ALA A 913 33.36 0.07 7.76
N VAL A 914 34.13 -0.98 8.11
CA VAL A 914 34.91 -1.03 9.35
C VAL A 914 35.99 0.04 9.34
N HIS A 915 36.72 0.17 8.23
CA HIS A 915 37.76 1.18 8.07
C HIS A 915 37.20 2.60 8.25
N THR A 916 36.09 2.92 7.59
CA THR A 916 35.46 4.24 7.70
C THR A 916 34.95 4.50 9.11
N SER A 917 34.35 3.50 9.77
CA SER A 917 33.88 3.65 11.15
C SER A 917 35.05 3.83 12.14
N ALA A 918 36.19 3.20 11.89
CA ALA A 918 37.42 3.41 12.66
C ALA A 918 38.00 4.83 12.45
N GLN A 919 38.00 5.32 11.20
CA GLN A 919 38.39 6.70 10.89
C GLN A 919 37.48 7.72 11.58
N LEU A 920 36.18 7.49 11.60
CA LEU A 920 35.24 8.34 12.34
C LEU A 920 35.52 8.30 13.85
N ALA A 921 35.90 7.14 14.40
CA ALA A 921 36.26 7.02 15.81
C ALA A 921 37.52 7.81 16.19
N LEU A 922 38.50 7.93 15.29
CA LEU A 922 39.68 8.79 15.50
C LEU A 922 39.31 10.27 15.68
N ILE A 923 38.26 10.72 14.99
CA ILE A 923 37.85 12.13 14.95
C ILE A 923 36.82 12.43 16.04
N GLU A 924 35.83 11.56 16.20
CA GLU A 924 34.64 11.79 17.03
C GLU A 924 34.60 10.92 18.31
N GLY A 925 35.58 10.04 18.50
CA GLY A 925 35.59 9.02 19.55
C GLY A 925 34.77 7.78 19.19
N ALA A 926 35.14 6.64 19.78
CA ALA A 926 34.41 5.39 19.64
C ALA A 926 32.99 5.47 20.24
N TYR A 927 32.08 4.59 19.84
CA TYR A 927 30.76 4.49 20.49
C TYR A 927 30.90 4.06 21.95
N SER A 928 29.95 4.48 22.79
CA SER A 928 30.07 4.43 24.25
C SER A 928 30.30 3.04 24.84
N THR A 929 29.80 1.98 24.20
CA THR A 929 29.95 0.59 24.65
C THR A 929 30.96 -0.21 23.81
N PHE A 930 31.96 0.45 23.23
CA PHE A 930 33.01 -0.23 22.46
C PHE A 930 33.88 -1.12 23.34
N ALA A 931 34.18 -0.72 24.57
CA ALA A 931 34.97 -1.50 25.50
C ALA A 931 34.37 -2.91 25.71
N GLU A 932 35.24 -3.92 25.77
CA GLU A 932 34.91 -5.35 25.88
C GLU A 932 34.19 -5.99 24.69
N SER A 933 33.81 -5.23 23.66
CA SER A 933 33.29 -5.80 22.41
C SER A 933 34.35 -6.69 21.72
N PRO A 934 33.94 -7.67 20.88
CA PRO A 934 34.86 -8.42 20.02
C PRO A 934 35.83 -7.52 19.24
N ALA A 935 35.32 -6.44 18.64
CA ALA A 935 36.14 -5.51 17.87
C ALA A 935 37.21 -4.83 18.72
N SER A 936 36.94 -4.49 20.00
CA SER A 936 37.96 -3.95 20.92
C SER A 936 39.12 -4.91 21.19
N LYS A 937 38.89 -6.21 20.98
CA LYS A 937 39.88 -7.29 21.11
C LYS A 937 40.51 -7.66 19.75
N GLY A 938 40.29 -6.83 18.73
CA GLY A 938 40.78 -7.06 17.37
C GLY A 938 40.06 -8.18 16.61
N LYS A 939 38.93 -8.70 17.12
CA LYS A 939 38.11 -9.72 16.45
C LYS A 939 37.06 -9.06 15.56
N LEU A 940 37.15 -9.30 14.26
CA LEU A 940 36.19 -8.87 13.26
C LEU A 940 35.19 -10.00 12.95
N GLN A 941 34.21 -9.72 12.09
CA GLN A 941 33.08 -10.63 11.89
C GLN A 941 33.50 -12.03 11.43
N PHE A 942 34.42 -12.15 10.48
CA PHE A 942 34.84 -13.45 9.94
C PHE A 942 35.59 -14.30 10.97
N ASP A 943 36.22 -13.69 11.98
CA ASP A 943 36.79 -14.42 13.12
C ASP A 943 35.72 -15.10 13.95
N LEU A 944 34.56 -14.45 14.13
CA LEU A 944 33.42 -15.03 14.84
C LEU A 944 32.77 -16.19 14.05
N TRP A 945 33.11 -16.32 12.78
CA TRP A 945 32.75 -17.45 11.93
C TRP A 945 33.86 -18.49 11.78
N ASN A 946 35.05 -18.24 12.33
CA ASN A 946 36.27 -19.03 12.08
C ASN A 946 36.58 -19.17 10.59
N VAL A 947 36.45 -18.08 9.84
CA VAL A 947 36.70 -18.01 8.39
C VAL A 947 37.92 -17.15 8.13
N GLU A 948 38.85 -17.65 7.33
CA GLU A 948 39.96 -16.84 6.81
C GLU A 948 39.41 -15.77 5.86
N PRO A 949 39.79 -14.49 6.04
CA PRO A 949 39.24 -13.42 5.24
C PRO A 949 39.75 -13.50 3.79
N VAL A 950 38.94 -12.99 2.86
CA VAL A 950 39.32 -12.85 1.45
C VAL A 950 40.59 -11.99 1.34
N ALA A 951 41.63 -12.56 0.74
CA ALA A 951 42.82 -11.84 0.30
C ALA A 951 42.56 -11.27 -1.10
N ASP A 952 42.50 -9.95 -1.22
CA ASP A 952 42.26 -9.24 -2.47
C ASP A 952 42.93 -7.86 -2.44
N GLU A 953 43.11 -7.25 -3.60
CA GLU A 953 43.76 -5.95 -3.73
C GLU A 953 42.99 -4.86 -2.97
N GLY A 954 43.72 -4.14 -2.11
CA GLY A 954 43.16 -3.09 -1.26
C GLY A 954 42.55 -3.57 0.06
N LEU A 955 42.66 -4.87 0.39
CA LEU A 955 42.18 -5.44 1.65
C LEU A 955 43.35 -5.84 2.58
N ASN A 956 43.90 -4.89 3.34
CA ASN A 956 44.84 -5.23 4.41
C ASN A 956 44.13 -5.36 5.75
N TRP A 957 43.70 -6.59 6.07
CA TRP A 957 42.96 -6.90 7.30
C TRP A 957 43.79 -6.75 8.57
N ASN A 958 45.10 -6.98 8.52
CA ASN A 958 45.97 -6.86 9.69
C ASN A 958 46.12 -5.39 10.12
N ASP A 959 46.37 -4.50 9.16
CA ASP A 959 46.43 -3.06 9.41
C ASP A 959 45.07 -2.55 9.90
N LEU A 960 43.97 -3.04 9.31
CA LEU A 960 42.63 -2.68 9.74
C LEU A 960 42.35 -3.10 11.19
N ARG A 961 42.74 -4.31 11.60
CA ARG A 961 42.63 -4.73 13.02
C ARG A 961 43.43 -3.82 13.94
N GLY A 962 44.67 -3.51 13.55
CA GLY A 962 45.53 -2.59 14.30
C GLY A 962 44.88 -1.22 14.48
N LEU A 963 44.31 -0.68 13.39
CA LEU A 963 43.54 0.56 13.42
C LEU A 963 42.34 0.46 14.36
N VAL A 964 41.50 -0.58 14.24
CA VAL A 964 40.31 -0.77 15.09
C VAL A 964 40.65 -0.85 16.57
N VAL A 965 41.74 -1.55 16.94
CA VAL A 965 42.18 -1.63 18.34
C VAL A 965 42.69 -0.27 18.83
N LEU A 966 43.38 0.49 17.97
CA LEU A 966 43.93 1.80 18.30
C LEU A 966 42.85 2.88 18.43
N SER A 967 41.95 2.99 17.45
CA SER A 967 40.96 4.07 17.34
C SER A 967 39.62 3.75 17.99
N GLY A 968 39.31 2.46 18.13
CA GLY A 968 37.96 1.98 18.28
C GLY A 968 37.12 2.09 17.00
N LEU A 969 35.81 1.89 17.13
CA LEU A 969 34.83 2.06 16.06
C LEU A 969 33.79 3.10 16.45
N ARG A 970 33.26 3.85 15.48
CA ARG A 970 32.18 4.81 15.70
C ARG A 970 30.81 4.14 15.78
N ASN A 971 30.67 2.95 15.19
CA ASN A 971 29.41 2.21 15.08
C ASN A 971 29.61 0.77 15.54
N SER A 972 28.72 0.25 16.39
CA SER A 972 28.84 -1.12 16.90
C SER A 972 28.62 -2.19 15.83
N LEU A 973 27.75 -1.90 14.86
CA LEU A 973 27.34 -2.79 13.78
C LEU A 973 27.20 -1.97 12.50
N LEU A 974 27.47 -2.59 11.35
CA LEU A 974 27.71 -1.91 10.07
C LEU A 974 26.92 -2.48 8.87
N VAL A 975 26.82 -3.81 8.76
CA VAL A 975 26.32 -4.50 7.57
C VAL A 975 25.11 -5.35 7.92
N ALA A 976 24.00 -5.12 7.23
CA ALA A 976 22.72 -5.82 7.39
C ALA A 976 21.90 -5.78 6.08
N PRO A 977 22.06 -6.77 5.17
CA PRO A 977 21.31 -6.80 3.92
C PRO A 977 19.80 -7.02 4.13
N MET A 978 19.04 -5.94 3.91
CA MET A 978 17.58 -5.85 4.06
C MET A 978 16.83 -6.17 2.75
N PRO A 979 15.51 -6.43 2.79
CA PRO A 979 14.69 -6.45 1.58
C PRO A 979 14.60 -5.05 0.98
N THR A 980 14.77 -4.93 -0.33
CA THR A 980 14.84 -3.62 -1.03
C THR A 980 13.64 -3.37 -1.94
N ALA A 981 12.48 -4.00 -1.67
CA ALA A 981 11.32 -4.02 -2.56
C ALA A 981 10.96 -2.68 -3.23
N SER A 982 10.93 -1.58 -2.46
CA SER A 982 10.63 -0.24 -2.99
C SER A 982 11.87 0.45 -3.60
N THR A 983 13.02 0.38 -2.92
CA THR A 983 14.23 1.11 -3.31
C THR A 983 14.94 0.52 -4.52
N SER A 984 14.92 -0.81 -4.69
CA SER A 984 15.43 -1.45 -5.91
C SER A 984 14.52 -1.27 -7.10
N GLN A 985 13.21 -1.14 -6.88
CA GLN A 985 12.30 -0.70 -7.93
C GLN A 985 12.62 0.73 -8.39
N ILE A 986 12.86 1.67 -7.47
CA ILE A 986 13.25 3.05 -7.81
C ILE A 986 14.50 3.06 -8.68
N LEU A 987 15.51 2.25 -8.31
CA LEU A 987 16.75 2.17 -9.08
C LEU A 987 16.67 1.23 -10.29
N GLY A 988 15.57 0.50 -10.49
CA GLY A 988 15.38 -0.43 -11.60
C GLY A 988 16.27 -1.68 -11.55
N PHE A 989 16.53 -2.21 -10.34
CA PHE A 989 17.35 -3.41 -10.08
C PHE A 989 16.55 -4.50 -9.36
N ASN A 990 17.05 -5.75 -9.41
CA ASN A 990 16.45 -6.86 -8.67
C ASN A 990 16.62 -6.68 -7.15
N GLU A 991 15.73 -7.29 -6.38
CA GLU A 991 15.72 -7.16 -4.93
C GLU A 991 16.98 -7.76 -4.30
N CYS A 992 17.61 -6.96 -3.45
CA CYS A 992 18.70 -7.32 -2.56
C CYS A 992 19.75 -8.25 -3.21
N PHE A 993 19.83 -9.48 -2.69
CA PHE A 993 20.69 -10.55 -3.16
C PHE A 993 19.91 -11.73 -3.76
N GLU A 994 18.62 -11.53 -4.03
CA GLU A 994 17.74 -12.59 -4.53
C GLU A 994 18.01 -12.85 -6.02
N PRO A 995 17.84 -14.11 -6.49
CA PRO A 995 17.75 -14.40 -7.92
C PRO A 995 16.50 -13.76 -8.55
N PHE A 996 16.42 -13.75 -9.88
CA PHE A 996 15.19 -13.36 -10.55
C PHE A 996 14.07 -14.36 -10.21
N THR A 997 12.99 -13.88 -9.59
CA THR A 997 11.83 -14.71 -9.27
C THR A 997 11.11 -15.22 -10.52
N THR A 998 11.10 -14.41 -11.57
CA THR A 998 10.52 -14.71 -12.89
C THR A 998 11.14 -13.79 -13.92
N ASN A 999 11.32 -14.27 -15.16
CA ASN A 999 11.85 -13.41 -16.23
C ASN A 999 10.79 -12.58 -16.94
N ILE A 1000 9.51 -12.95 -16.87
CA ILE A 1000 8.40 -12.17 -17.44
C ILE A 1000 7.18 -12.31 -16.53
N TYR A 1001 6.60 -11.18 -16.12
CA TYR A 1001 5.38 -11.18 -15.31
C TYR A 1001 4.50 -9.98 -15.59
N THR A 1002 3.20 -10.15 -15.33
CA THR A 1002 2.23 -9.06 -15.43
C THR A 1002 2.19 -8.30 -14.12
N ARG A 1003 2.34 -6.98 -14.21
CA ARG A 1003 2.29 -6.04 -13.09
C ARG A 1003 1.08 -5.14 -13.24
N ARG A 1004 0.22 -5.12 -12.24
CA ARG A 1004 -0.88 -4.14 -12.15
C ARG A 1004 -0.34 -2.81 -11.64
N THR A 1005 -0.65 -1.73 -12.35
CA THR A 1005 -0.43 -0.34 -11.91
C THR A 1005 -1.73 0.44 -12.03
N LEU A 1006 -1.76 1.69 -11.53
CA LEU A 1006 -2.92 2.57 -11.66
C LEU A 1006 -3.28 2.87 -13.13
N ALA A 1007 -2.32 2.75 -14.05
CA ALA A 1007 -2.52 2.96 -15.48
C ALA A 1007 -2.92 1.68 -16.24
N GLY A 1008 -3.12 0.56 -15.54
CA GLY A 1008 -3.47 -0.75 -16.12
C GLY A 1008 -2.46 -1.85 -15.82
N GLU A 1009 -2.66 -3.01 -16.43
CA GLU A 1009 -1.74 -4.14 -16.36
C GLU A 1009 -0.63 -4.02 -17.40
N PHE A 1010 0.62 -3.99 -16.96
CA PHE A 1010 1.79 -3.92 -17.82
C PHE A 1010 2.63 -5.18 -17.66
N ILE A 1011 3.15 -5.71 -18.76
CA ILE A 1011 4.10 -6.82 -18.70
C ILE A 1011 5.48 -6.24 -18.38
N GLN A 1012 6.07 -6.70 -17.29
CA GLN A 1012 7.45 -6.41 -16.92
C GLN A 1012 8.32 -7.60 -17.37
N VAL A 1013 9.41 -7.28 -18.08
CA VAL A 1013 10.35 -8.27 -18.62
C VAL A 1013 11.72 -8.09 -17.97
N ASN A 1014 12.45 -9.18 -17.82
CA ASN A 1014 13.86 -9.15 -17.45
C ASN A 1014 14.64 -8.53 -18.61
N LYS A 1015 15.05 -7.26 -18.42
CA LYS A 1015 15.74 -6.46 -19.43
C LYS A 1015 17.04 -7.10 -19.94
N TYR A 1016 17.75 -7.85 -19.09
CA TYR A 1016 18.99 -8.52 -19.49
C TYR A 1016 18.70 -9.69 -20.42
N LEU A 1017 17.72 -10.54 -20.07
CA LEU A 1017 17.27 -11.63 -20.92
C LEU A 1017 16.80 -11.12 -22.28
N VAL A 1018 15.93 -10.10 -22.30
CA VAL A 1018 15.40 -9.59 -23.57
C VAL A 1018 16.52 -8.99 -24.42
N ALA A 1019 17.46 -8.24 -23.83
CA ALA A 1019 18.61 -7.73 -24.56
C ALA A 1019 19.44 -8.85 -25.21
N ASP A 1020 19.64 -9.98 -24.51
CA ASP A 1020 20.31 -11.15 -25.07
C ASP A 1020 19.55 -11.80 -26.22
N LEU A 1021 18.24 -12.02 -26.05
CA LEU A 1021 17.41 -12.64 -27.07
C LEU A 1021 17.28 -11.76 -28.32
N VAL A 1022 17.26 -10.43 -28.15
CA VAL A 1022 17.30 -9.46 -29.26
C VAL A 1022 18.65 -9.52 -29.96
N ARG A 1023 19.77 -9.54 -29.22
CA ARG A 1023 21.12 -9.65 -29.79
C ARG A 1023 21.33 -10.96 -30.56
N LEU A 1024 20.71 -12.05 -30.11
CA LEU A 1024 20.72 -13.34 -30.79
C LEU A 1024 19.74 -13.42 -31.98
N GLY A 1025 18.89 -12.42 -32.18
CA GLY A 1025 17.90 -12.40 -33.26
C GLY A 1025 16.72 -13.37 -33.08
N VAL A 1026 16.50 -13.86 -31.85
CA VAL A 1026 15.45 -14.85 -31.54
C VAL A 1026 14.22 -14.26 -30.83
N TRP A 1027 14.30 -13.01 -30.35
CA TRP A 1027 13.16 -12.35 -29.69
C TRP A 1027 11.99 -12.14 -30.66
N SER A 1028 10.84 -12.72 -30.33
CA SER A 1028 9.61 -12.61 -31.11
C SER A 1028 8.38 -12.64 -30.19
N PRO A 1029 7.20 -12.16 -30.66
CA PRO A 1029 5.96 -12.27 -29.91
C PRO A 1029 5.63 -13.72 -29.50
N ASP A 1030 5.89 -14.70 -30.37
CA ASP A 1030 5.67 -16.13 -30.09
C ASP A 1030 6.60 -16.67 -29.00
N LEU A 1031 7.91 -16.33 -29.06
CA LEU A 1031 8.85 -16.72 -28.01
C LEU A 1031 8.45 -16.11 -26.65
N LYS A 1032 8.04 -14.84 -26.64
CA LYS A 1032 7.52 -14.16 -25.45
C LYS A 1032 6.29 -14.90 -24.89
N ASP A 1033 5.30 -15.23 -25.70
CA ASP A 1033 4.09 -15.93 -25.25
C ASP A 1033 4.41 -17.33 -24.71
N ARG A 1034 5.41 -18.04 -25.27
CA ARG A 1034 5.92 -19.31 -24.71
C ARG A 1034 6.61 -19.15 -23.36
N ILE A 1035 7.38 -18.08 -23.16
CA ILE A 1035 7.99 -17.79 -21.85
C ILE A 1035 6.89 -17.49 -20.82
N ILE A 1036 5.85 -16.72 -21.18
CA ILE A 1036 4.71 -16.44 -20.31
C ILE A 1036 3.94 -17.74 -19.98
N ALA A 1037 3.69 -18.60 -20.97
CA ALA A 1037 3.04 -19.89 -20.78
C ALA A 1037 3.81 -20.82 -19.83
N ARG A 1038 5.14 -20.65 -19.74
CA ARG A 1038 6.04 -21.31 -18.79
C ARG A 1038 6.29 -20.50 -17.52
N ALA A 1039 5.39 -19.57 -17.19
CA ALA A 1039 5.45 -18.72 -16.00
C ALA A 1039 6.78 -17.97 -15.83
N GLY A 1040 7.35 -17.49 -16.93
CA GLY A 1040 8.62 -16.74 -16.96
C GLY A 1040 9.88 -17.61 -17.06
N SER A 1041 9.75 -18.93 -17.19
CA SER A 1041 10.88 -19.83 -17.43
C SER A 1041 11.33 -19.80 -18.89
N VAL A 1042 12.65 -19.80 -19.09
CA VAL A 1042 13.28 -20.01 -20.40
C VAL A 1042 13.86 -21.43 -20.57
N GLN A 1043 13.66 -22.31 -19.58
CA GLN A 1043 14.21 -23.66 -19.63
C GLN A 1043 13.44 -24.51 -20.65
N GLY A 1044 14.17 -25.32 -21.43
CA GLY A 1044 13.60 -26.24 -22.41
C GLY A 1044 12.98 -25.55 -23.65
N ILE A 1045 13.27 -24.27 -23.88
CA ILE A 1045 12.87 -23.59 -25.13
C ILE A 1045 13.97 -23.80 -26.17
N ALA A 1046 13.66 -24.48 -27.27
CA ALA A 1046 14.64 -24.89 -28.28
C ALA A 1046 15.36 -23.70 -28.96
N GLU A 1047 14.69 -22.56 -29.17
CA GLU A 1047 15.35 -21.38 -29.77
C GLU A 1047 16.26 -20.62 -28.81
N VAL A 1048 16.20 -20.88 -27.50
CA VAL A 1048 17.04 -20.22 -26.50
C VAL A 1048 18.29 -21.06 -26.26
N PRO A 1049 19.52 -20.57 -26.52
CA PRO A 1049 20.73 -21.35 -26.29
C PRO A 1049 20.90 -21.79 -24.83
N ALA A 1050 21.50 -22.96 -24.62
CA ALA A 1050 21.67 -23.55 -23.28
C ALA A 1050 22.41 -22.62 -22.30
N GLU A 1051 23.36 -21.82 -22.78
CA GLU A 1051 24.07 -20.80 -21.99
C GLU A 1051 23.14 -19.69 -21.47
N ILE A 1052 22.16 -19.25 -22.27
CA ILE A 1052 21.16 -18.24 -21.89
C ILE A 1052 20.17 -18.87 -20.92
N GLN A 1053 19.76 -20.12 -21.17
CA GLN A 1053 18.91 -20.86 -20.23
C GLN A 1053 19.60 -20.99 -18.86
N ALA A 1054 20.88 -21.35 -18.82
CA ALA A 1054 21.65 -21.46 -17.58
C ALA A 1054 21.76 -20.11 -16.84
N LEU A 1055 21.98 -19.01 -17.57
CA LEU A 1055 22.12 -17.67 -17.00
C LEU A 1055 20.83 -17.14 -16.38
N TYR A 1056 19.68 -17.40 -17.00
CA TYR A 1056 18.37 -16.86 -16.59
C TYR A 1056 17.47 -17.91 -15.94
N LYS A 1057 18.06 -18.89 -15.25
CA LYS A 1057 17.32 -19.71 -14.29
C LYS A 1057 16.60 -18.83 -13.28
N THR A 1058 15.32 -19.09 -13.08
CA THR A 1058 14.53 -18.42 -12.05
C THR A 1058 14.82 -19.04 -10.68
N VAL A 1059 14.46 -18.34 -9.60
CA VAL A 1059 14.64 -18.85 -8.23
C VAL A 1059 14.00 -20.21 -7.97
N TRP A 1060 12.93 -20.54 -8.71
CA TRP A 1060 12.20 -21.81 -8.63
C TRP A 1060 12.93 -22.98 -9.27
N GLU A 1061 13.96 -22.70 -10.07
CA GLU A 1061 14.76 -23.67 -10.82
C GLU A 1061 16.15 -23.87 -10.20
N LEU A 1062 16.51 -23.05 -9.21
CA LEU A 1062 17.76 -23.13 -8.46
C LEU A 1062 17.61 -24.06 -7.25
N LYS A 1063 18.71 -24.74 -6.90
CA LYS A 1063 18.77 -25.49 -5.64
C LYS A 1063 18.81 -24.50 -4.48
N GLN A 1064 17.91 -24.65 -3.51
CA GLN A 1064 17.91 -23.76 -2.32
C GLN A 1064 19.21 -23.85 -1.51
N LYS A 1065 19.89 -25.01 -1.56
CA LYS A 1065 21.25 -25.21 -1.04
C LYS A 1065 22.24 -24.16 -1.59
N THR A 1066 22.14 -23.81 -2.87
CA THR A 1066 22.98 -22.78 -3.52
C THR A 1066 22.80 -21.43 -2.83
N LEU A 1067 21.56 -21.04 -2.52
CA LEU A 1067 21.28 -19.78 -1.83
C LEU A 1067 21.81 -19.78 -0.40
N ILE A 1068 21.65 -20.91 0.32
CA ILE A 1068 22.17 -21.08 1.68
C ILE A 1068 23.70 -21.01 1.70
N ASP A 1069 24.38 -21.67 0.76
CA ASP A 1069 25.84 -21.64 0.65
C ASP A 1069 26.34 -20.20 0.42
N LEU A 1070 25.75 -19.47 -0.54
CA LEU A 1070 26.11 -18.07 -0.79
C LEU A 1070 25.77 -17.15 0.38
N ALA A 1071 24.70 -17.42 1.12
CA ALA A 1071 24.32 -16.70 2.34
C ALA A 1071 25.32 -16.92 3.49
N ALA A 1072 25.82 -18.15 3.65
CA ALA A 1072 26.83 -18.48 4.66
C ALA A 1072 28.16 -17.81 4.32
N ASP A 1073 28.56 -17.88 3.04
CA ASP A 1073 29.80 -17.27 2.54
C ASP A 1073 29.88 -15.76 2.80
N ARG A 1074 28.78 -15.04 2.53
CA ARG A 1074 28.71 -13.61 2.84
C ARG A 1074 28.46 -13.32 4.32
N GLY A 1075 27.88 -14.27 5.06
CA GLY A 1075 27.61 -14.17 6.50
C GLY A 1075 28.85 -13.88 7.33
N ALA A 1076 30.02 -14.38 6.89
CA ALA A 1076 31.32 -14.09 7.48
C ALA A 1076 31.70 -12.58 7.44
N TYR A 1077 31.05 -11.78 6.59
CA TYR A 1077 31.29 -10.34 6.47
C TYR A 1077 30.05 -9.49 6.85
N ILE A 1078 29.01 -10.13 7.41
CA ILE A 1078 27.78 -9.47 7.86
C ILE A 1078 27.71 -9.55 9.39
N CYS A 1079 27.97 -8.43 10.06
CA CYS A 1079 27.98 -8.35 11.52
C CYS A 1079 26.58 -8.46 12.15
N GLN A 1080 25.52 -8.11 11.40
CA GLN A 1080 24.13 -8.34 11.77
C GLN A 1080 23.63 -9.66 11.17
N SER A 1081 22.55 -9.69 10.40
CA SER A 1081 22.08 -10.83 9.62
C SER A 1081 21.63 -10.38 8.22
N GLN A 1082 20.88 -11.23 7.51
CA GLN A 1082 20.37 -10.98 6.16
C GLN A 1082 18.98 -11.59 5.99
N SER A 1083 18.08 -10.91 5.28
CA SER A 1083 16.69 -11.37 5.04
C SER A 1083 16.60 -12.47 3.98
N LEU A 1084 16.98 -13.69 4.34
CA LEU A 1084 17.06 -14.82 3.40
C LEU A 1084 15.69 -15.46 3.13
N ASN A 1085 15.06 -15.12 2.01
CA ASN A 1085 13.90 -15.88 1.51
C ASN A 1085 14.35 -17.22 0.90
N LEU A 1086 13.54 -18.27 1.07
CA LEU A 1086 13.72 -19.56 0.41
C LEU A 1086 12.46 -19.96 -0.35
N PHE A 1087 12.64 -20.61 -1.49
CA PHE A 1087 11.62 -20.79 -2.51
C PHE A 1087 11.45 -22.28 -2.81
N VAL A 1088 10.34 -22.85 -2.37
CA VAL A 1088 10.05 -24.29 -2.52
C VAL A 1088 8.69 -24.43 -3.17
N PRO A 1089 8.61 -24.73 -4.48
CA PRO A 1089 7.33 -24.84 -5.19
C PRO A 1089 6.35 -25.80 -4.52
N ASP A 1090 6.83 -27.02 -4.26
CA ASP A 1090 6.08 -28.11 -3.64
C ASP A 1090 6.78 -28.52 -2.33
N PRO A 1091 6.49 -27.82 -1.21
CA PRO A 1091 7.13 -28.10 0.07
C PRO A 1091 6.61 -29.40 0.67
N ASP A 1092 7.52 -30.16 1.27
CA ASP A 1092 7.21 -31.33 2.10
C ASP A 1092 8.14 -31.35 3.32
N TYR A 1093 7.80 -32.14 4.33
CA TYR A 1093 8.56 -32.18 5.58
C TYR A 1093 10.01 -32.58 5.38
N SER A 1094 10.30 -33.50 4.44
CA SER A 1094 11.66 -33.98 4.21
C SER A 1094 12.54 -32.87 3.62
N LYS A 1095 12.05 -32.21 2.57
CA LYS A 1095 12.74 -31.08 1.93
C LYS A 1095 12.95 -29.93 2.92
N LEU A 1096 11.90 -29.48 3.60
CA LEU A 1096 11.99 -28.36 4.54
C LEU A 1096 12.92 -28.68 5.73
N THR A 1097 12.83 -29.90 6.29
CA THR A 1097 13.73 -30.33 7.36
C THR A 1097 15.18 -30.30 6.89
N SER A 1098 15.50 -30.94 5.75
CA SER A 1098 16.86 -30.97 5.24
C SER A 1098 17.41 -29.56 4.96
N MET A 1099 16.58 -28.67 4.43
CA MET A 1099 16.92 -27.28 4.12
C MET A 1099 17.23 -26.47 5.38
N HIS A 1100 16.37 -26.52 6.40
CA HIS A 1100 16.56 -25.79 7.65
C HIS A 1100 17.73 -26.33 8.48
N PHE A 1101 17.91 -27.65 8.53
CA PHE A 1101 19.07 -28.24 9.17
C PHE A 1101 20.37 -27.85 8.46
N TYR A 1102 20.35 -27.76 7.12
CA TYR A 1102 21.50 -27.29 6.37
C TYR A 1102 21.83 -25.82 6.68
N ALA A 1103 20.83 -24.94 6.72
CA ALA A 1103 20.98 -23.54 7.10
C ALA A 1103 21.58 -23.38 8.51
N TRP A 1104 21.07 -24.14 9.48
CA TRP A 1104 21.58 -24.17 10.85
C TRP A 1104 23.03 -24.67 10.92
N GLN A 1105 23.34 -25.80 10.29
CA GLN A 1105 24.69 -26.39 10.28
C GLN A 1105 25.73 -25.50 9.61
N LYS A 1106 25.32 -24.70 8.64
CA LYS A 1106 26.16 -23.66 8.02
C LYS A 1106 26.42 -22.46 8.93
N GLY A 1107 25.76 -22.41 10.09
CA GLY A 1107 25.93 -21.37 11.09
C GLY A 1107 25.26 -20.06 10.72
N LEU A 1108 24.24 -20.07 9.85
CA LEU A 1108 23.47 -18.86 9.56
C LEU A 1108 22.88 -18.28 10.86
N LYS A 1109 22.69 -16.95 10.88
CA LYS A 1109 21.97 -16.26 11.95
C LYS A 1109 20.48 -16.31 11.69
N THR A 1110 20.06 -15.89 10.49
CA THR A 1110 18.70 -16.08 9.98
C THR A 1110 18.70 -17.26 9.02
N GLY A 1111 18.00 -18.34 9.40
CA GLY A 1111 17.87 -19.52 8.55
C GLY A 1111 16.89 -19.31 7.41
N ILE A 1112 15.76 -18.66 7.71
CA ILE A 1112 14.76 -18.27 6.73
C ILE A 1112 14.00 -17.02 7.19
N TYR A 1113 13.78 -16.10 6.26
CA TYR A 1113 12.80 -15.02 6.37
C TYR A 1113 11.43 -15.57 5.95
N TYR A 1114 11.02 -15.44 4.68
CA TYR A 1114 9.82 -16.12 4.19
C TYR A 1114 10.14 -17.45 3.50
N LEU A 1115 9.27 -18.44 3.74
CA LEU A 1115 9.06 -19.53 2.80
C LEU A 1115 8.11 -19.08 1.69
N ARG A 1116 8.57 -19.16 0.44
CA ARG A 1116 7.76 -18.85 -0.74
C ARG A 1116 7.40 -20.15 -1.47
N THR A 1117 6.11 -20.38 -1.70
CA THR A 1117 5.57 -21.57 -2.36
C THR A 1117 4.81 -21.17 -3.64
N LYS A 1118 4.50 -22.15 -4.50
CA LYS A 1118 3.61 -21.95 -5.65
C LYS A 1118 2.28 -22.65 -5.40
N ALA A 1119 1.18 -22.04 -5.82
CA ALA A 1119 -0.12 -22.69 -5.75
C ALA A 1119 -0.12 -23.96 -6.65
N PRO A 1120 -0.68 -25.09 -6.19
CA PRO A 1120 -0.72 -26.34 -6.96
C PRO A 1120 -1.48 -26.21 -8.30
N VAL A 1121 -2.40 -25.25 -8.41
CA VAL A 1121 -3.18 -24.96 -9.61
C VAL A 1121 -3.10 -23.47 -9.90
N ALA A 1122 -2.41 -23.08 -10.98
CA ALA A 1122 -2.44 -21.71 -11.46
C ALA A 1122 -3.81 -21.43 -12.11
N ALA A 1123 -4.44 -20.29 -11.76
CA ALA A 1123 -5.65 -19.84 -12.43
C ALA A 1123 -5.46 -19.79 -13.96
N GLN A 1124 -6.52 -20.09 -14.70
CA GLN A 1124 -6.48 -20.13 -16.16
C GLN A 1124 -6.17 -18.72 -16.71
N GLN A 1125 -4.93 -18.49 -17.14
CA GLN A 1125 -4.55 -17.24 -17.81
C GLN A 1125 -5.34 -17.10 -19.13
N PHE A 1126 -6.26 -16.13 -19.17
CA PHE A 1126 -7.21 -15.90 -20.28
C PHE A 1126 -6.57 -15.36 -21.57
N THR A 1127 -5.26 -15.06 -21.56
CA THR A 1127 -4.57 -14.35 -22.64
C THR A 1127 -3.71 -15.25 -23.55
N ILE A 1128 -3.66 -16.56 -23.30
CA ILE A 1128 -2.76 -17.50 -24.02
C ILE A 1128 -3.60 -18.54 -24.78
N ASP A 1129 -3.20 -18.82 -26.01
CA ASP A 1129 -3.79 -19.89 -26.82
C ASP A 1129 -3.74 -21.24 -26.06
N PRO A 1130 -4.88 -21.95 -25.91
CA PRO A 1130 -4.95 -23.23 -25.19
C PRO A 1130 -3.96 -24.30 -25.71
N THR A 1131 -3.63 -24.29 -27.00
CA THR A 1131 -2.73 -25.27 -27.63
C THR A 1131 -1.29 -25.12 -27.16
N MET A 1132 -0.83 -23.90 -26.90
CA MET A 1132 0.52 -23.61 -26.38
C MET A 1132 0.67 -24.06 -24.93
N LYS A 1133 -0.42 -24.05 -24.15
CA LYS A 1133 -0.44 -24.50 -22.75
C LYS A 1133 -0.23 -26.01 -22.61
N ALA A 1134 -0.76 -26.79 -23.56
CA ALA A 1134 -0.56 -28.25 -23.64
C ALA A 1134 0.89 -28.64 -23.99
N ALA A 1135 1.53 -27.88 -24.89
CA ALA A 1135 2.94 -28.07 -25.22
C ALA A 1135 3.89 -27.71 -24.06
N ALA A 1136 3.52 -26.71 -23.24
CA ALA A 1136 4.31 -26.29 -22.08
C ALA A 1136 4.27 -27.29 -20.89
N SER A 1137 3.26 -28.17 -20.84
CA SER A 1137 3.04 -29.13 -19.76
C SER A 1137 3.61 -30.53 -20.01
N ALA A 1138 4.19 -30.78 -21.19
CA ALA A 1138 4.93 -32.00 -21.49
C ALA A 1138 6.27 -32.02 -20.72
N LYS A 1139 6.36 -32.84 -19.66
CA LYS A 1139 7.63 -33.11 -18.97
C LYS A 1139 8.61 -33.82 -19.92
N PRO A 1140 9.93 -33.54 -19.84
CA PRO A 1140 10.92 -34.45 -20.39
C PRO A 1140 10.75 -35.82 -19.70
N VAL A 1141 10.69 -36.89 -20.49
CA VAL A 1141 10.66 -38.26 -19.97
C VAL A 1141 11.99 -38.54 -19.29
N GLU A 1142 12.03 -38.52 -17.95
CA GLU A 1142 13.08 -39.18 -17.19
C GLU A 1142 12.72 -40.66 -17.11
N ASP A 1143 13.48 -41.51 -17.79
CA ASP A 1143 13.46 -42.96 -17.59
C ASP A 1143 13.86 -43.27 -16.13
N LYS A 1144 12.86 -43.39 -15.27
CA LYS A 1144 13.03 -44.02 -13.95
C LYS A 1144 12.82 -45.52 -14.11
N GLU A 1145 13.93 -46.24 -14.25
CA GLU A 1145 13.97 -47.66 -13.90
C GLU A 1145 13.50 -47.83 -12.45
N CYS A 1146 12.33 -48.44 -12.30
CA CYS A 1146 11.75 -48.83 -11.03
C CYS A 1146 12.42 -50.14 -10.59
N LEU A 1147 13.52 -50.04 -9.86
CA LEU A 1147 14.06 -51.14 -9.05
C LEU A 1147 13.67 -50.89 -7.60
N MET A 1148 12.58 -51.51 -7.16
CA MET A 1148 12.37 -52.06 -5.81
C MET A 1148 10.93 -52.60 -5.68
N CYS A 1149 10.73 -53.81 -6.19
CA CYS A 1149 9.74 -54.77 -5.71
C CYS A 1149 10.46 -56.10 -5.47
N SER A 1150 10.93 -56.37 -4.25
CA SER A 1150 10.97 -57.72 -3.64
C SER A 1150 11.59 -57.68 -2.24
N ALA A 1151 10.80 -58.19 -1.29
CA ALA A 1151 11.12 -58.73 0.05
C ALA A 1151 11.70 -57.79 1.12
#